data_AF-A0A1A9Z0X8-F1
#
_entry.id   AF-A0A1A9Z0X8-F1
#
_cell.length_a   1.000
_cell.length_b   1.000
_cell.length_c   1.000
_cell.angle_alpha   90.00
_cell.angle_beta   90.00
_cell.angle_gamma   90.00
#
_symmetry.space_group_name_H-M   'P 1'
#
loop_
_entity.id
_entity.type
_entity.pdbx_description
1 polymer ?
#
loop_
_entity_poly.entity_id
_entity_poly.type
_entity_poly.pdbx_seq_one_letter_code
_entity_poly.pdbx_strand_id
1 'polypeptide(L)'
;MEFLTDPSSWAGLLTLIILEIVLGIDNLIFIAILSNKLPPQHRERARLIGLSIALVMRIGLLSLISWVVTLTKPLITFMNIMFSGCDLILIFGGLFLIFKSVTELHERLEYKENKVQINRGYTSFWIMVVQIVVLDAIFSLDAIMTAVGMVNNLYIMIIAVIFSVIIMLIAAPTLIQFMNKHKTVVVLCLSFLLIVGFSLISEGFNYHIPKGYLYTAIGFSILIEFFNHIARRNLIKNQSLKPMRERAAETIVRLMGGCINDSIIEKNFSDAEKLTHFASDERAPVIDPPGKQDCSKSKDFKQGALVLDLVGTVVDKPTAHNRFKQISREILGAPNARLYENSLFDIIYAIRQAKNDKNITGLVLSLKDFTGSDQTSLEYIGKVLIEFKNSGKPIYSISDNYTQVQYFLASYANKIYLTPQGTVDLHGLATNNFYYKTFLKNLKINTYVFRVGTYKSAVEPVIRDSMSDAARTADSRWIKRLWKNYLDIISTNRNTTNNQIFPTAQEVLEKLKVVDGNPAQFALTNNLVDIIASRPSIENDMVKVFGWNKNEKSFNKISIYNYQSKIAQNGQIAVIFVNGIIVDGPEKSGFSSGDTIAEQIKQARLDPEIRALIIRINSPGGSVNASEIIRSELVETRASGKPIIISMGGVAASGGYWISTPASYIIASPNTLTGSIGIFGIINTIENTLESIGIYSDGVSTSPLANIAITRKLPIEFLKKMQLTVENGYHNFLMLVAQSRHKTITEVDRIGQGHVWIGTDALKKGLIDQLGDFDDAVHKAAELANLSNYQIK
;
A
#
# COMPACT_ATOMS: atom_id res chain seq x y z
N MET A 1 -0.41 -16.88 -64.19
CA MET A 1 -1.75 -17.38 -63.82
C MET A 1 -1.70 -18.69 -63.02
N GLU A 2 -0.64 -19.50 -63.11
CA GLU A 2 -0.49 -20.74 -62.29
C GLU A 2 -0.34 -20.51 -60.77
N PHE A 3 0.14 -19.33 -60.34
CA PHE A 3 0.32 -18.98 -58.93
C PHE A 3 -0.99 -18.84 -58.14
N LEU A 4 -2.10 -18.45 -58.78
CA LEU A 4 -3.38 -18.21 -58.11
C LEU A 4 -4.10 -19.52 -57.72
N THR A 5 -3.70 -20.65 -58.32
CA THR A 5 -4.35 -21.96 -58.19
C THR A 5 -3.62 -22.95 -57.28
N ASP A 6 -2.45 -22.59 -56.74
CA ASP A 6 -1.64 -23.45 -55.87
C ASP A 6 -1.86 -23.13 -54.37
N PRO A 7 -2.42 -24.04 -53.55
CA PRO A 7 -2.65 -23.81 -52.13
C PRO A 7 -1.37 -23.56 -51.31
N SER A 8 -0.21 -24.09 -51.74
CA SER A 8 1.05 -23.95 -51.00
C SER A 8 1.60 -22.52 -51.08
N SER A 9 1.38 -21.88 -52.22
CA SER A 9 1.68 -20.48 -52.52
C SER A 9 0.91 -19.50 -51.62
N TRP A 10 -0.36 -19.79 -51.32
CA TRP A 10 -1.18 -19.01 -50.38
C TRP A 10 -0.76 -19.18 -48.92
N ALA A 11 -0.35 -20.39 -48.53
CA ALA A 11 0.18 -20.64 -47.18
C ALA A 11 1.52 -19.92 -46.95
N GLY A 12 2.40 -19.92 -47.96
CA GLY A 12 3.65 -19.16 -47.94
C GLY A 12 3.41 -17.65 -47.84
N LEU A 13 2.47 -17.12 -48.63
CA LEU A 13 2.06 -15.70 -48.57
C LEU A 13 1.53 -15.33 -47.18
N LEU A 14 0.64 -16.14 -46.61
CA LEU A 14 0.07 -15.90 -45.28
C LEU A 14 1.14 -15.91 -44.19
N THR A 15 2.07 -16.88 -44.25
CA THR A 15 3.17 -17.00 -43.29
C THR A 15 4.10 -15.79 -43.36
N LEU A 16 4.44 -15.34 -44.58
CA LEU A 16 5.22 -14.12 -44.80
C LEU A 16 4.51 -12.88 -44.26
N ILE A 17 3.20 -12.73 -44.50
CA ILE A 17 2.42 -11.60 -43.97
C ILE A 17 2.46 -11.59 -42.44
N ILE A 18 2.26 -12.74 -41.80
CA ILE A 18 2.30 -12.84 -40.33
C ILE A 18 3.69 -12.48 -39.80
N LEU A 19 4.75 -13.03 -40.41
CA LEU A 19 6.12 -12.79 -39.96
C LEU A 19 6.52 -11.32 -40.15
N GLU A 20 6.17 -10.71 -41.28
CA GLU A 20 6.38 -9.28 -41.55
C GLU A 20 5.61 -8.37 -40.60
N ILE A 21 4.38 -8.75 -40.21
CA ILE A 21 3.62 -7.99 -39.19
C ILE A 21 4.29 -8.09 -37.83
N VAL A 22 4.67 -9.30 -37.40
CA VAL A 22 5.32 -9.53 -36.09
C VAL A 22 6.63 -8.77 -35.99
N LEU A 23 7.47 -8.81 -37.04
CA LEU A 23 8.73 -8.07 -37.11
C LEU A 23 8.52 -6.55 -37.33
N GLY A 24 7.39 -6.16 -37.93
CA GLY A 24 7.05 -4.75 -38.21
C GLY A 24 6.48 -3.96 -37.03
N ILE A 25 6.07 -4.63 -35.94
CA ILE A 25 5.58 -3.97 -34.71
C ILE A 25 6.67 -3.06 -34.09
N ASP A 26 7.93 -3.47 -34.18
CA ASP A 26 9.09 -2.77 -33.62
C ASP A 26 9.29 -1.43 -34.32
N ASN A 27 9.14 -1.44 -35.65
CA ASN A 27 9.22 -0.24 -36.51
C ASN A 27 8.07 0.72 -36.19
N LEU A 28 6.87 0.18 -35.92
CA LEU A 28 5.70 0.96 -35.56
C LEU A 28 5.86 1.66 -34.20
N ILE A 29 6.41 0.95 -33.21
CA ILE A 29 6.72 1.48 -31.87
C ILE A 29 7.73 2.62 -31.99
N PHE A 30 8.76 2.46 -32.82
CA PHE A 30 9.77 3.50 -33.00
C PHE A 30 9.20 4.75 -33.67
N ILE A 31 8.41 4.58 -34.73
CA ILE A 31 7.69 5.67 -35.41
C ILE A 31 6.76 6.40 -34.43
N ALA A 32 6.08 5.67 -33.54
CA ALA A 32 5.24 6.24 -32.49
C ALA A 32 6.03 7.12 -31.51
N ILE A 33 7.18 6.66 -31.05
CA ILE A 33 8.06 7.38 -30.11
C ILE A 33 8.63 8.64 -30.78
N LEU A 34 9.14 8.51 -32.00
CA LEU A 34 9.75 9.60 -32.75
C LEU A 34 8.75 10.68 -33.17
N SER A 35 7.62 10.28 -33.74
CA SER A 35 6.59 11.23 -34.18
C SER A 35 6.02 12.07 -33.02
N ASN A 36 6.09 11.57 -31.78
CA ASN A 36 5.70 12.33 -30.60
C ASN A 36 6.61 13.52 -30.28
N LYS A 37 7.84 13.59 -30.85
CA LYS A 37 8.74 14.77 -30.74
C LYS A 37 8.39 15.89 -31.71
N LEU A 38 7.50 15.65 -32.68
CA LEU A 38 6.97 16.68 -33.58
C LEU A 38 5.73 17.38 -33.00
N PRO A 39 5.43 18.63 -33.44
CA PRO A 39 4.16 19.27 -33.13
C PRO A 39 2.97 18.40 -33.54
N PRO A 40 1.85 18.41 -32.79
CA PRO A 40 0.71 17.53 -33.02
C PRO A 40 0.17 17.60 -34.46
N GLN A 41 0.28 18.77 -35.11
CA GLN A 41 -0.16 19.02 -36.49
C GLN A 41 0.69 18.29 -37.57
N HIS A 42 1.93 17.91 -37.25
CA HIS A 42 2.85 17.29 -38.23
C HIS A 42 3.08 15.79 -38.01
N ARG A 43 2.63 15.22 -36.88
CA ARG A 43 2.90 13.82 -36.52
C ARG A 43 2.34 12.85 -37.54
N GLU A 44 1.10 13.05 -37.96
CA GLU A 44 0.42 12.16 -38.90
C GLU A 44 1.06 12.19 -40.29
N ARG A 45 1.40 13.39 -40.78
CA ARG A 45 2.11 13.56 -42.05
C ARG A 45 3.48 12.90 -42.04
N ALA A 46 4.24 13.05 -40.95
CA ALA A 46 5.56 12.41 -40.81
C ALA A 46 5.46 10.88 -40.86
N ARG A 47 4.41 10.28 -40.27
CA ARG A 47 4.17 8.83 -40.30
C ARG A 47 3.82 8.34 -41.68
N LEU A 48 2.84 8.98 -42.33
CA LEU A 48 2.39 8.57 -43.67
C LEU A 48 3.52 8.67 -44.68
N ILE A 49 4.27 9.77 -44.65
CA ILE A 49 5.40 9.99 -45.56
C ILE A 49 6.54 9.02 -45.24
N GLY A 50 6.90 8.86 -43.96
CA GLY A 50 7.95 7.94 -43.53
C GLY A 50 7.66 6.48 -43.91
N LEU A 51 6.44 5.99 -43.64
CA LEU A 51 6.02 4.63 -44.00
C LEU A 51 5.89 4.42 -45.51
N SER A 52 5.45 5.43 -46.26
CA SER A 52 5.37 5.33 -47.73
C SER A 52 6.77 5.26 -48.35
N ILE A 53 7.72 6.07 -47.88
CA ILE A 53 9.12 6.02 -48.34
C ILE A 53 9.77 4.70 -47.92
N ALA A 54 9.50 4.22 -46.70
CA ALA A 54 9.97 2.93 -46.22
C ALA A 54 9.47 1.76 -47.08
N LEU A 55 8.19 1.77 -47.49
CA LEU A 55 7.63 0.77 -48.40
C LEU A 55 8.36 0.75 -49.76
N VAL A 56 8.58 1.92 -50.35
CA VAL A 56 9.32 2.04 -51.62
C VAL A 56 10.74 1.50 -51.47
N MET A 57 11.40 1.83 -50.35
CA MET A 57 12.73 1.33 -50.02
C MET A 57 12.74 -0.20 -49.87
N ARG A 58 11.78 -0.80 -49.16
CA ARG A 58 11.63 -2.26 -49.02
C ARG A 58 11.44 -2.97 -50.36
N ILE A 59 10.57 -2.44 -51.23
CA ILE A 59 10.36 -2.98 -52.57
C ILE A 59 11.65 -2.85 -53.41
N GLY A 60 12.39 -1.75 -53.24
CA GLY A 60 13.70 -1.55 -53.85
C GLY A 60 14.74 -2.58 -53.39
N LEU A 61 14.85 -2.83 -52.08
CA LEU A 61 15.73 -3.85 -51.52
C LEU A 61 15.35 -5.27 -52.01
N LEU A 62 14.05 -5.59 -52.08
CA LEU A 62 13.56 -6.85 -52.65
C LEU A 62 13.83 -6.98 -54.15
N SER A 63 13.79 -5.89 -54.91
CA SER A 63 14.11 -5.94 -56.35
C SER A 63 15.62 -6.12 -56.58
N LEU A 64 16.44 -5.73 -55.60
CA LEU A 64 17.90 -5.90 -55.58
C LEU A 64 18.35 -7.14 -54.78
N ILE A 65 17.47 -8.12 -54.60
CA ILE A 65 17.71 -9.30 -53.76
C ILE A 65 18.98 -10.06 -54.14
N SER A 66 19.27 -10.20 -55.45
CA SER A 66 20.49 -10.84 -55.93
C SER A 66 21.76 -10.10 -55.53
N TRP A 67 21.69 -8.78 -55.33
CA TRP A 67 22.78 -7.95 -54.82
C TRP A 67 22.82 -7.96 -53.28
N VAL A 68 21.67 -7.94 -52.60
CA VAL A 68 21.63 -8.08 -51.15
C VAL A 68 22.22 -9.42 -50.71
N VAL A 69 21.95 -10.51 -51.44
CA VAL A 69 22.54 -11.83 -51.19
C VAL A 69 24.07 -11.82 -51.39
N THR A 70 24.65 -10.99 -52.25
CA THR A 70 26.12 -10.89 -52.34
C THR A 70 26.76 -10.20 -51.14
N LEU A 71 26.01 -9.40 -50.37
CA LEU A 71 26.46 -8.81 -49.11
C LEU A 71 26.62 -9.84 -47.99
N THR A 72 26.16 -11.08 -48.17
CA THR A 72 26.42 -12.19 -47.24
C THR A 72 27.79 -12.83 -47.45
N LYS A 73 28.51 -12.47 -48.53
CA LYS A 73 29.88 -12.94 -48.76
C LYS A 73 30.84 -12.25 -47.77
N PRO A 74 31.85 -12.96 -47.26
CA PRO A 74 32.78 -12.39 -46.29
C PRO A 74 33.64 -11.30 -46.93
N LEU A 75 33.65 -10.11 -46.33
CA LEU A 75 34.40 -8.93 -46.78
C LEU A 75 35.70 -8.73 -45.99
N ILE A 76 35.66 -8.97 -44.67
CA ILE A 76 36.79 -8.73 -43.76
C ILE A 76 36.94 -9.93 -42.82
N THR A 77 38.17 -10.37 -42.59
CA THR A 77 38.50 -11.41 -41.60
C THR A 77 39.25 -10.79 -40.43
N PHE A 78 38.73 -10.94 -39.22
CA PHE A 78 39.36 -10.44 -37.99
C PHE A 78 39.25 -11.50 -36.89
N MET A 79 40.39 -11.91 -36.31
CA MET A 79 40.47 -12.90 -35.22
C MET A 79 39.60 -14.15 -35.44
N ASN A 80 39.74 -14.82 -36.59
CA ASN A 80 38.97 -16.01 -36.99
C ASN A 80 37.46 -15.84 -37.22
N ILE A 81 36.92 -14.61 -37.14
CA ILE A 81 35.53 -14.32 -37.51
C ILE A 81 35.53 -13.63 -38.87
N MET A 82 34.69 -14.14 -39.78
CA MET A 82 34.47 -13.54 -41.09
C MET A 82 33.26 -12.61 -41.01
N PHE A 83 33.43 -11.35 -41.35
CA PHE A 83 32.35 -10.37 -41.40
C PHE A 83 31.92 -10.13 -42.83
N SER A 84 30.64 -10.35 -43.09
CA SER A 84 29.96 -9.99 -44.33
C SER A 84 29.46 -8.52 -44.29
N GLY A 85 29.03 -7.99 -45.43
CA GLY A 85 28.45 -6.65 -45.50
C GLY A 85 27.13 -6.56 -44.73
N CYS A 86 26.36 -7.66 -44.70
CA CYS A 86 25.16 -7.82 -43.89
C CYS A 86 25.49 -7.71 -42.39
N ASP A 87 26.52 -8.43 -41.93
CA ASP A 87 26.93 -8.48 -40.52
C ASP A 87 27.31 -7.09 -39.99
N LEU A 88 28.03 -6.31 -40.80
CA LEU A 88 28.38 -4.94 -40.46
C LEU A 88 27.14 -4.05 -40.34
N ILE A 89 26.17 -4.18 -41.25
CA ILE A 89 24.91 -3.41 -41.19
C ILE A 89 24.10 -3.77 -39.94
N LEU A 90 24.03 -5.06 -39.57
CA LEU A 90 23.34 -5.53 -38.36
C LEU A 90 24.02 -5.02 -37.08
N ILE A 91 25.36 -5.04 -37.01
CA ILE A 91 26.12 -4.51 -35.86
C ILE A 91 25.91 -3.00 -35.72
N PHE A 92 26.07 -2.23 -36.80
CA PHE A 92 25.88 -0.77 -36.76
C PHE A 92 24.43 -0.41 -36.45
N GLY A 93 23.47 -1.14 -37.02
CA GLY A 93 22.05 -0.95 -36.77
C GLY A 93 21.65 -1.26 -35.32
N GLY A 94 22.17 -2.37 -34.77
CA GLY A 94 21.96 -2.75 -33.38
C GLY A 94 22.60 -1.76 -32.39
N LEU A 95 23.83 -1.29 -32.65
CA LEU A 95 24.48 -0.25 -31.85
C LEU A 95 23.68 1.06 -31.86
N PHE A 96 23.18 1.46 -33.03
CA PHE A 96 22.34 2.65 -33.18
C PHE A 96 21.02 2.51 -32.38
N LEU A 97 20.37 1.34 -32.44
CA LEU A 97 19.15 1.06 -31.68
C LEU A 97 19.38 1.09 -30.17
N ILE A 98 20.48 0.50 -29.68
CA ILE A 98 20.82 0.56 -28.26
C ILE A 98 21.05 2.01 -27.84
N PHE A 99 21.88 2.75 -28.57
CA PHE A 99 22.17 4.15 -28.28
C PHE A 99 20.89 5.01 -28.24
N LYS A 100 20.01 4.86 -29.23
CA LYS A 100 18.76 5.63 -29.30
C LYS A 100 17.75 5.22 -28.23
N SER A 101 17.68 3.92 -27.88
CA SER A 101 16.77 3.44 -26.85
C SER A 101 17.21 3.84 -25.44
N VAL A 102 18.52 3.77 -25.16
CA VAL A 102 19.10 4.25 -23.89
C VAL A 102 18.92 5.76 -23.73
N THR A 103 19.22 6.55 -24.78
CA THR A 103 19.07 8.01 -24.71
C THR A 103 17.60 8.43 -24.49
N GLU A 104 16.64 7.79 -25.18
CA GLU A 104 15.22 8.05 -24.97
C GLU A 104 14.73 7.61 -23.58
N LEU A 105 15.24 6.49 -23.07
CA LEU A 105 14.94 6.02 -21.72
C LEU A 105 15.46 7.00 -20.66
N HIS A 106 16.70 7.50 -20.84
CA HIS A 106 17.34 8.47 -19.96
C HIS A 106 16.61 9.83 -19.97
N GLU A 107 16.30 10.38 -21.15
CA GLU A 107 15.50 11.62 -21.28
C GLU A 107 14.16 11.54 -20.54
N ARG A 108 13.53 10.36 -20.51
CA ARG A 108 12.24 10.14 -19.84
C ARG A 108 12.37 9.98 -18.33
N LEU A 109 13.51 9.49 -17.84
CA LEU A 109 13.81 9.38 -16.42
C LEU A 109 14.17 10.76 -15.83
N GLU A 110 14.88 11.61 -16.58
CA GLU A 110 15.28 12.96 -16.14
C GLU A 110 14.18 14.03 -16.26
N TYR A 111 13.12 13.80 -17.05
CA TYR A 111 12.03 14.77 -17.26
C TYR A 111 11.22 15.12 -16.00
N LYS A 112 11.56 14.58 -14.83
CA LYS A 112 10.91 14.92 -13.55
C LYS A 112 11.65 15.94 -12.69
N GLU A 113 12.87 16.39 -13.03
CA GLU A 113 13.62 17.30 -12.15
C GLU A 113 13.65 18.79 -12.53
N ASN A 114 13.26 19.21 -13.74
CA ASN A 114 13.33 20.64 -14.09
C ASN A 114 12.05 21.18 -14.76
N LYS A 115 11.15 21.76 -13.97
CA LYS A 115 10.21 22.78 -14.44
C LYS A 115 10.96 24.12 -14.57
N VAL A 116 11.81 24.22 -15.59
CA VAL A 116 12.20 25.51 -16.16
C VAL A 116 11.90 25.44 -17.65
N GLN A 117 11.06 26.37 -18.11
CA GLN A 117 10.77 26.57 -19.54
C GLN A 117 12.07 26.89 -20.27
N ILE A 118 12.66 25.89 -20.91
CA ILE A 118 13.62 26.10 -21.99
C ILE A 118 12.92 25.66 -23.27
N ASN A 119 12.79 26.59 -24.22
CA ASN A 119 12.36 26.36 -25.58
C ASN A 119 13.15 25.17 -26.17
N ARG A 120 12.53 23.98 -26.23
CA ARG A 120 13.08 22.89 -27.02
C ARG A 120 12.78 23.20 -28.49
N GLY A 121 13.83 23.44 -29.27
CA GLY A 121 13.73 23.48 -30.72
C GLY A 121 13.12 22.15 -31.19
N TYR A 122 11.99 22.23 -31.88
CA TYR A 122 11.39 21.07 -32.53
C TYR A 122 12.43 20.47 -33.49
N THR A 123 12.60 19.15 -33.45
CA THR A 123 13.43 18.45 -34.45
C THR A 123 12.87 18.75 -35.85
N SER A 124 13.74 19.05 -36.81
CA SER A 124 13.33 19.29 -38.19
C SER A 124 12.52 18.09 -38.72
N PHE A 125 11.37 18.38 -39.33
CA PHE A 125 10.45 17.37 -39.89
C PHE A 125 11.17 16.33 -40.75
N TRP A 126 12.10 16.77 -41.61
CA TRP A 126 12.86 15.89 -42.51
C TRP A 126 13.88 15.03 -41.79
N ILE A 127 14.51 15.51 -40.71
CA ILE A 127 15.41 14.69 -39.88
C ILE A 127 14.64 13.52 -39.26
N MET A 128 13.38 13.76 -38.87
CA MET A 128 12.51 12.72 -38.34
C MET A 128 12.17 11.66 -39.38
N VAL A 129 11.78 12.08 -40.58
CA VAL A 129 11.46 11.18 -41.71
C VAL A 129 12.68 10.33 -42.09
N VAL A 130 13.87 10.93 -42.15
CA VAL A 130 15.12 10.20 -42.43
C VAL A 130 15.41 9.15 -41.36
N GLN A 131 15.25 9.47 -40.06
CA GLN A 131 15.46 8.50 -38.98
C GLN A 131 14.51 7.30 -39.08
N ILE A 132 13.24 7.53 -39.47
CA ILE A 132 12.26 6.47 -39.70
C ILE A 132 12.71 5.55 -40.84
N VAL A 133 13.14 6.12 -41.96
CA VAL A 133 13.56 5.34 -43.14
C VAL A 133 14.85 4.55 -42.88
N VAL A 134 15.82 5.15 -42.20
CA VAL A 134 17.10 4.48 -41.86
C VAL A 134 16.86 3.28 -40.95
N LEU A 135 15.98 3.41 -39.96
CA LEU A 135 15.68 2.29 -39.07
C LEU A 135 14.85 1.21 -39.75
N ASP A 136 13.87 1.58 -40.57
CA ASP A 136 13.16 0.59 -41.36
C ASP A 136 14.10 -0.15 -42.32
N ALA A 137 15.13 0.51 -42.87
CA ALA A 137 16.16 -0.14 -43.69
C ALA A 137 16.97 -1.18 -42.90
N ILE A 138 17.37 -0.86 -41.66
CA ILE A 138 18.10 -1.78 -40.78
C ILE A 138 17.24 -3.01 -40.46
N PHE A 139 15.98 -2.81 -40.07
CA PHE A 139 15.08 -3.90 -39.70
C PHE A 139 14.58 -4.72 -40.90
N SER A 140 14.39 -4.08 -42.05
CA SER A 140 13.95 -4.76 -43.26
C SER A 140 15.02 -5.67 -43.84
N LEU A 141 16.30 -5.44 -43.56
CA LEU A 141 17.38 -6.32 -44.03
C LEU A 141 17.30 -7.72 -43.41
N ASP A 142 17.08 -7.83 -42.08
CA ASP A 142 16.86 -9.12 -41.39
C ASP A 142 15.56 -9.79 -41.86
N ALA A 143 14.48 -9.02 -42.02
CA ALA A 143 13.20 -9.53 -42.51
C ALA A 143 13.31 -10.08 -43.95
N ILE A 144 14.00 -9.37 -44.85
CA ILE A 144 14.25 -9.80 -46.23
C ILE A 144 15.10 -11.07 -46.25
N MET A 145 16.16 -11.15 -45.44
CA MET A 145 16.99 -12.36 -45.36
C MET A 145 16.20 -13.57 -44.85
N THR A 146 15.31 -13.36 -43.88
CA THR A 146 14.40 -14.40 -43.38
C THR A 146 13.38 -14.80 -44.46
N ALA A 147 12.85 -13.85 -45.23
CA ALA A 147 11.89 -14.09 -46.31
C ALA A 147 12.49 -14.87 -47.49
N VAL A 148 13.72 -14.53 -47.89
CA VAL A 148 14.48 -15.22 -48.95
C VAL A 148 14.75 -16.68 -48.59
N GLY A 149 14.96 -16.97 -47.30
CA GLY A 149 15.14 -18.34 -46.81
C GLY A 149 13.85 -19.18 -46.80
N MET A 150 12.67 -18.55 -46.95
CA MET A 150 11.37 -19.23 -46.82
C MET A 150 10.59 -19.38 -48.13
N VAL A 151 10.66 -18.40 -49.05
CA VAL A 151 9.85 -18.39 -50.27
C VAL A 151 10.65 -17.91 -51.48
N ASN A 152 10.73 -18.75 -52.51
CA ASN A 152 11.58 -18.53 -53.69
C ASN A 152 10.95 -17.63 -54.78
N ASN A 153 9.80 -17.00 -54.51
CA ASN A 153 9.09 -16.19 -55.49
C ASN A 153 9.02 -14.72 -55.04
N LEU A 154 9.73 -13.88 -55.79
CA LEU A 154 9.83 -12.44 -55.56
C LEU A 154 8.46 -11.75 -55.51
N TYR A 155 7.52 -12.15 -56.35
CA TYR A 155 6.19 -11.54 -56.38
C TYR A 155 5.39 -11.82 -55.10
N ILE A 156 5.57 -12.99 -54.47
CA ILE A 156 4.92 -13.33 -53.19
C ILE A 156 5.45 -12.44 -52.08
N MET A 157 6.78 -12.27 -52.02
CA MET A 157 7.44 -11.43 -51.03
C MET A 157 6.99 -9.96 -51.16
N ILE A 158 6.92 -9.43 -52.39
CA ILE A 158 6.46 -8.06 -52.64
C ILE A 158 4.99 -7.89 -52.21
N ILE A 159 4.10 -8.83 -52.55
CA ILE A 159 2.68 -8.77 -52.15
C ILE A 159 2.56 -8.83 -50.62
N ALA A 160 3.33 -9.68 -49.94
CA ALA A 160 3.34 -9.78 -48.48
C ALA A 160 3.78 -8.46 -47.82
N VAL A 161 4.85 -7.84 -48.31
CA VAL A 161 5.35 -6.56 -47.80
C VAL A 161 4.33 -5.44 -47.99
N ILE A 162 3.71 -5.33 -49.17
CA ILE A 162 2.67 -4.33 -49.41
C ILE A 162 1.49 -4.51 -48.45
N PHE A 163 1.02 -5.75 -48.28
CA PHE A 163 -0.12 -6.03 -47.41
C PHE A 163 0.18 -5.76 -45.94
N SER A 164 1.39 -6.14 -45.46
CA SER A 164 1.82 -5.87 -44.08
C SER A 164 1.92 -4.37 -43.79
N VAL A 165 2.45 -3.55 -44.71
CA VAL A 165 2.56 -2.09 -44.53
C VAL A 165 1.19 -1.42 -44.51
N ILE A 166 0.24 -1.87 -45.32
CA ILE A 166 -1.15 -1.37 -45.27
C ILE A 166 -1.76 -1.62 -43.88
N ILE A 167 -1.58 -2.82 -43.33
CA ILE A 167 -2.06 -3.16 -41.98
C ILE A 167 -1.38 -2.28 -40.92
N MET A 168 -0.06 -2.08 -41.02
CA MET A 168 0.68 -1.22 -40.10
C MET A 168 0.21 0.25 -40.15
N LEU A 169 -0.09 0.77 -41.35
CA LEU A 169 -0.64 2.12 -41.53
C LEU A 169 -1.98 2.31 -40.81
N ILE A 170 -2.84 1.28 -40.85
CA ILE A 170 -4.14 1.29 -40.15
C ILE A 170 -3.95 1.17 -38.63
N ALA A 171 -2.99 0.37 -38.17
CA ALA A 171 -2.75 0.12 -36.74
C ALA A 171 -2.02 1.29 -36.03
N ALA A 172 -1.21 2.06 -36.75
CA ALA A 172 -0.33 3.11 -36.20
C ALA A 172 -1.05 4.13 -35.30
N PRO A 173 -2.19 4.73 -35.70
CA PRO A 173 -2.85 5.77 -34.90
C PRO A 173 -3.35 5.25 -33.56
N THR A 174 -3.93 4.04 -33.56
CA THR A 174 -4.49 3.39 -32.36
C THR A 174 -3.40 3.05 -31.35
N LEU A 175 -2.28 2.49 -31.83
CA LEU A 175 -1.14 2.12 -30.99
C LEU A 175 -0.52 3.35 -30.31
N ILE A 176 -0.42 4.47 -31.02
CA ILE A 176 0.10 5.74 -30.48
C ILE A 176 -0.80 6.32 -29.40
N GLN A 177 -2.11 6.38 -29.63
CA GLN A 177 -3.05 6.90 -28.62
C GLN A 177 -3.02 6.06 -27.35
N PHE A 178 -2.90 4.74 -27.51
CA PHE A 178 -2.74 3.81 -26.40
C PHE A 178 -1.43 4.05 -25.62
N MET A 179 -0.28 4.12 -26.32
CA MET A 179 1.02 4.40 -25.70
C MET A 179 1.06 5.76 -24.99
N ASN A 180 0.45 6.80 -25.58
CA ASN A 180 0.38 8.14 -24.97
C ASN A 180 -0.46 8.16 -23.69
N LYS A 181 -1.47 7.30 -23.59
CA LYS A 181 -2.32 7.16 -22.41
C LYS A 181 -1.64 6.34 -21.30
N HIS A 182 -0.74 5.42 -21.64
CA HIS A 182 -0.11 4.47 -20.72
C HIS A 182 1.43 4.59 -20.70
N LYS A 183 1.96 5.43 -19.79
CA LYS A 183 3.40 5.73 -19.72
C LYS A 183 4.31 4.52 -19.47
N THR A 184 3.84 3.51 -18.74
CA THR A 184 4.60 2.28 -18.45
C THR A 184 4.80 1.42 -19.70
N VAL A 185 3.82 1.42 -20.61
CA VAL A 185 3.91 0.72 -21.91
C VAL A 185 5.05 1.29 -22.74
N VAL A 186 5.30 2.60 -22.69
CA VAL A 186 6.41 3.21 -23.45
C VAL A 186 7.78 2.77 -22.95
N VAL A 187 7.95 2.64 -21.62
CA VAL A 187 9.20 2.13 -21.02
C VAL A 187 9.42 0.66 -21.38
N LEU A 188 8.35 -0.13 -21.40
CA LEU A 188 8.38 -1.52 -21.84
C LEU A 188 8.80 -1.64 -23.32
N CYS A 189 8.22 -0.81 -24.19
CA CYS A 189 8.57 -0.73 -25.61
C CYS A 189 10.05 -0.36 -25.85
N LEU A 190 10.60 0.59 -25.07
CA LEU A 190 12.02 0.96 -25.14
C LEU A 190 12.95 -0.16 -24.66
N SER A 191 12.54 -0.87 -23.61
CA SER A 191 13.28 -2.02 -23.08
C SER A 191 13.32 -3.17 -24.10
N PHE A 192 12.24 -3.35 -24.84
CA PHE A 192 12.17 -4.30 -25.95
C PHE A 192 13.12 -3.92 -27.11
N LEU A 193 13.17 -2.64 -27.49
CA LEU A 193 14.12 -2.19 -28.53
C LEU A 193 15.60 -2.40 -28.13
N LEU A 194 15.93 -2.32 -26.84
CA LEU A 194 17.27 -2.66 -26.34
C LEU A 194 17.58 -4.15 -26.55
N ILE A 195 16.62 -5.02 -26.27
CA ILE A 195 16.76 -6.47 -26.44
C ILE A 195 16.92 -6.81 -27.94
N VAL A 196 16.15 -6.18 -28.82
CA VAL A 196 16.26 -6.38 -30.27
C VAL A 196 17.59 -5.83 -30.79
N GLY A 197 18.02 -4.64 -30.36
CA GLY A 197 19.32 -4.08 -30.72
C GLY A 197 20.48 -4.99 -30.30
N PHE A 198 20.40 -5.61 -29.11
CA PHE A 198 21.38 -6.61 -28.66
C PHE A 198 21.33 -7.89 -29.50
N SER A 199 20.14 -8.33 -29.93
CA SER A 199 19.97 -9.48 -30.83
C SER A 199 20.66 -9.25 -32.17
N LEU A 200 20.46 -8.07 -32.80
CA LEU A 200 21.08 -7.74 -34.09
C LEU A 200 22.61 -7.69 -34.01
N ILE A 201 23.16 -7.15 -32.91
CA ILE A 201 24.61 -7.19 -32.68
C ILE A 201 25.09 -8.64 -32.57
N SER A 202 24.39 -9.45 -31.78
CA SER A 202 24.76 -10.86 -31.58
C SER A 202 24.73 -11.64 -32.89
N GLU A 203 23.68 -11.45 -33.71
CA GLU A 203 23.56 -12.06 -35.03
C GLU A 203 24.67 -11.59 -35.98
N GLY A 204 25.04 -10.30 -35.97
CA GLY A 204 26.17 -9.79 -36.75
C GLY A 204 27.55 -10.30 -36.29
N PHE A 205 27.67 -10.81 -35.06
CA PHE A 205 28.85 -11.56 -34.62
C PHE A 205 28.75 -13.08 -34.90
N ASN A 206 27.78 -13.51 -35.73
CA ASN A 206 27.45 -14.90 -36.02
C ASN A 206 26.99 -15.72 -34.79
N TYR A 207 26.51 -15.06 -33.74
CA TYR A 207 25.91 -15.71 -32.57
C TYR A 207 24.39 -15.67 -32.67
N HIS A 208 23.78 -16.81 -33.03
CA HIS A 208 22.34 -16.90 -33.24
C HIS A 208 21.59 -17.03 -31.91
N ILE A 209 20.80 -16.02 -31.56
CA ILE A 209 19.88 -16.07 -30.42
C ILE A 209 18.54 -16.60 -30.94
N PRO A 210 18.02 -17.73 -30.41
CA PRO A 210 16.71 -18.21 -30.83
C PRO A 210 15.64 -17.17 -30.51
N LYS A 211 14.98 -16.63 -31.55
CA LYS A 211 13.99 -15.53 -31.43
C LYS A 211 12.85 -15.87 -30.44
N GLY A 212 12.56 -17.15 -30.22
CA GLY A 212 11.62 -17.62 -29.19
C GLY A 212 11.93 -17.19 -27.76
N TYR A 213 13.21 -17.09 -27.36
CA TYR A 213 13.59 -16.60 -26.03
C TYR A 213 13.28 -15.11 -25.86
N LEU A 214 13.51 -14.31 -26.91
CA LEU A 214 13.21 -12.89 -26.92
C LEU A 214 11.69 -12.68 -26.79
N TYR A 215 10.90 -13.37 -27.61
CA TYR A 215 9.43 -13.28 -27.56
C TYR A 215 8.84 -13.78 -26.24
N THR A 216 9.45 -14.79 -25.60
CA THR A 216 9.02 -15.27 -24.28
C THR A 216 9.27 -14.22 -23.20
N ALA A 217 10.44 -13.57 -23.20
CA ALA A 217 10.77 -12.50 -22.24
C ALA A 217 9.84 -11.28 -22.39
N ILE A 218 9.51 -10.92 -23.63
CA ILE A 218 8.57 -9.83 -23.95
C ILE A 218 7.15 -10.19 -23.48
N GLY A 219 6.67 -11.39 -23.81
CA GLY A 219 5.35 -11.88 -23.40
C GLY A 219 5.19 -11.91 -21.88
N PHE A 220 6.21 -12.38 -21.16
CA PHE A 220 6.22 -12.37 -19.70
C PHE A 220 6.18 -10.95 -19.12
N SER A 221 6.92 -10.01 -19.71
CA SER A 221 6.95 -8.61 -19.26
C SER A 221 5.61 -7.89 -19.48
N ILE A 222 4.94 -8.14 -20.61
CA ILE A 222 3.59 -7.63 -20.88
C ILE A 222 2.58 -8.22 -19.88
N LEU A 223 2.68 -9.52 -19.59
CA LEU A 223 1.81 -10.22 -18.66
C LEU A 223 1.98 -9.70 -17.22
N ILE A 224 3.21 -9.42 -16.78
CA ILE A 224 3.47 -8.76 -15.49
C ILE A 224 2.83 -7.36 -15.46
N GLU A 225 2.99 -6.55 -16.50
CA GLU A 225 2.43 -5.20 -16.54
C GLU A 225 0.89 -5.23 -16.55
N PHE A 226 0.29 -6.20 -17.23
CA PHE A 226 -1.15 -6.46 -17.19
C PHE A 226 -1.63 -6.79 -15.77
N PHE A 227 -0.93 -7.69 -15.07
CA PHE A 227 -1.24 -8.00 -13.67
C PHE A 227 -1.01 -6.81 -12.74
N ASN A 228 0.04 -6.03 -12.94
CA ASN A 228 0.28 -4.80 -12.18
C ASN A 228 -0.85 -3.78 -12.37
N HIS A 229 -1.35 -3.65 -13.60
CA HIS A 229 -2.46 -2.76 -13.90
C HIS A 229 -3.78 -3.24 -13.25
N ILE A 230 -4.04 -4.55 -13.27
CA ILE A 230 -5.19 -5.15 -12.57
C ILE A 230 -5.05 -4.98 -11.06
N ALA A 231 -3.89 -5.27 -10.49
CA ALA A 231 -3.59 -5.12 -9.07
C ALA A 231 -3.80 -3.68 -8.61
N ARG A 232 -3.36 -2.69 -9.39
CA ARG A 232 -3.62 -1.26 -9.13
C ARG A 232 -5.11 -0.91 -9.16
N ARG A 233 -5.86 -1.41 -10.16
CA ARG A 233 -7.32 -1.20 -10.23
C ARG A 233 -8.04 -1.83 -9.04
N ASN A 234 -7.66 -3.04 -8.66
CA ASN A 234 -8.26 -3.77 -7.54
C ASN A 234 -7.87 -3.16 -6.19
N LEU A 235 -6.63 -2.68 -6.05
CA LEU A 235 -6.19 -1.89 -4.90
C LEU A 235 -7.03 -0.62 -4.77
N ILE A 236 -7.25 0.14 -5.84
CA ILE A 236 -8.05 1.37 -5.80
C ILE A 236 -9.52 1.08 -5.45
N LYS A 237 -10.06 -0.05 -5.90
CA LYS A 237 -11.45 -0.46 -5.64
C LYS A 237 -11.67 -1.03 -4.22
N ASN A 238 -10.66 -1.66 -3.62
CA ASN A 238 -10.74 -2.31 -2.30
C ASN A 238 -10.02 -1.55 -1.16
N GLN A 239 -9.49 -0.35 -1.43
CA GLN A 239 -8.71 0.42 -0.45
C GLN A 239 -9.53 1.19 0.60
N SER A 240 -10.86 1.12 0.60
CA SER A 240 -11.69 1.78 1.62
C SER A 240 -11.73 1.04 2.96
N LEU A 241 -11.24 -0.21 3.05
CA LEU A 241 -11.21 -0.99 4.29
C LEU A 241 -10.02 -1.95 4.26
N LYS A 242 -8.82 -1.52 4.68
CA LYS A 242 -7.70 -2.47 4.94
C LYS A 242 -7.61 -2.76 6.45
N PRO A 243 -8.04 -3.94 6.94
CA PRO A 243 -7.82 -4.34 8.32
C PRO A 243 -6.32 -4.54 8.62
N MET A 244 -5.89 -4.29 9.86
CA MET A 244 -4.51 -4.51 10.33
C MET A 244 -3.93 -5.90 9.98
N ARG A 245 -4.80 -6.92 9.91
CA ARG A 245 -4.41 -8.32 9.59
C ARG A 245 -3.92 -8.49 8.15
N GLU A 246 -4.42 -7.68 7.22
CA GLU A 246 -3.97 -7.73 5.81
C GLU A 246 -2.59 -7.09 5.64
N ARG A 247 -2.26 -6.08 6.46
CA ARG A 247 -0.88 -5.55 6.58
C ARG A 247 0.06 -6.59 7.18
N ALA A 248 -0.42 -7.38 8.15
CA ALA A 248 0.34 -8.49 8.72
C ALA A 248 0.56 -9.61 7.68
N ALA A 249 -0.44 -9.95 6.87
CA ALA A 249 -0.32 -10.93 5.79
C ALA A 249 0.62 -10.47 4.67
N GLU A 250 0.53 -9.20 4.22
CA GLU A 250 1.47 -8.60 3.25
C GLU A 250 2.91 -8.58 3.81
N THR A 251 3.07 -8.41 5.13
CA THR A 251 4.37 -8.43 5.80
C THR A 251 4.90 -9.85 5.97
N ILE A 252 4.06 -10.83 6.27
CA ILE A 252 4.43 -12.25 6.28
C ILE A 252 4.88 -12.65 4.88
N VAL A 253 4.19 -12.24 3.81
CA VAL A 253 4.64 -12.45 2.42
C VAL A 253 6.00 -11.83 2.13
N ARG A 254 6.30 -10.65 2.71
CA ARG A 254 7.63 -10.02 2.60
C ARG A 254 8.71 -10.70 3.44
N LEU A 255 8.36 -11.19 4.63
CA LEU A 255 9.24 -11.97 5.52
C LEU A 255 9.49 -13.39 5.01
N MET A 256 8.60 -13.92 4.16
CA MET A 256 8.70 -15.25 3.53
C MET A 256 9.67 -15.31 2.34
N GLY A 257 10.60 -14.35 2.17
CA GLY A 257 11.75 -14.58 1.27
C GLY A 257 12.34 -13.38 0.49
N GLY A 258 12.07 -12.13 0.85
CA GLY A 258 12.75 -10.99 0.23
C GLY A 258 14.09 -10.65 0.88
N CYS A 259 15.12 -11.49 0.75
CA CYS A 259 16.49 -11.12 1.10
C CYS A 259 17.10 -10.31 -0.06
N ILE A 260 17.35 -9.01 0.14
CA ILE A 260 18.37 -8.28 -0.63
C ILE A 260 19.59 -8.20 0.27
N ASN A 261 20.71 -8.73 -0.21
CA ASN A 261 22.02 -8.84 0.46
C ASN A 261 22.38 -7.61 1.33
N ASP A 262 22.62 -7.87 2.61
CA ASP A 262 23.16 -6.91 3.60
C ASP A 262 24.67 -6.64 3.45
N SER A 263 25.33 -7.14 2.40
CA SER A 263 26.78 -6.95 2.21
C SER A 263 27.18 -5.69 1.44
N ILE A 264 26.25 -4.75 1.19
CA ILE A 264 26.55 -3.45 0.53
C ILE A 264 26.31 -2.26 1.48
N ILE A 265 25.73 -2.47 2.66
CA ILE A 265 25.40 -1.37 3.59
C ILE A 265 26.54 -1.11 4.59
N GLU A 266 27.31 -2.12 5.00
CA GLU A 266 28.37 -1.93 6.01
C GLU A 266 29.54 -1.04 5.56
N LYS A 267 29.77 -0.88 4.25
CA LYS A 267 30.92 -0.09 3.77
C LYS A 267 30.68 1.43 3.73
N ASN A 268 29.44 1.89 3.82
CA ASN A 268 29.10 3.32 3.80
C ASN A 268 28.76 3.89 5.20
N PHE A 269 28.79 3.08 6.26
CA PHE A 269 28.54 3.53 7.63
C PHE A 269 29.80 4.00 8.38
N SER A 270 30.99 3.67 7.89
CA SER A 270 32.27 4.10 8.48
C SER A 270 32.55 5.61 8.33
N ASP A 271 32.00 6.26 7.30
CA ASP A 271 32.30 7.67 7.00
C ASP A 271 31.26 8.64 7.57
N ALA A 272 30.13 8.14 8.07
CA ALA A 272 29.07 8.95 8.69
C ALA A 272 29.28 9.20 10.20
N GLU A 273 30.15 8.44 10.85
CA GLU A 273 30.43 8.58 12.30
C GLU A 273 31.37 9.74 12.66
N LYS A 274 31.97 10.42 11.67
CA LYS A 274 32.87 11.57 11.89
C LYS A 274 32.22 12.95 11.80
N LEU A 275 30.90 13.03 11.57
CA LEU A 275 30.17 14.29 11.41
C LEU A 275 29.16 14.60 12.53
N THR A 276 29.24 13.91 13.68
CA THR A 276 28.37 14.13 14.86
C THR A 276 28.92 15.14 15.88
N HIS A 277 29.75 16.07 15.44
CA HIS A 277 30.11 17.25 16.22
C HIS A 277 29.92 18.50 15.37
N PHE A 278 28.69 18.99 15.23
CA PHE A 278 28.38 20.42 15.13
C PHE A 278 26.85 20.63 15.19
N ALA A 279 26.45 21.47 16.15
CA ALA A 279 25.24 22.28 16.20
C ALA A 279 23.85 21.60 16.19
N SER A 280 23.27 21.59 17.39
CA SER A 280 21.87 21.95 17.67
C SER A 280 21.38 23.11 16.81
N ASP A 281 20.09 23.07 16.46
CA ASP A 281 19.32 24.03 15.64
C ASP A 281 19.32 23.81 14.13
N GLU A 282 18.66 22.74 13.67
CA GLU A 282 17.97 22.74 12.38
C GLU A 282 16.82 21.71 12.38
N ARG A 283 15.58 22.18 12.63
CA ARG A 283 14.38 21.36 12.45
C ARG A 283 14.14 21.19 10.94
N ALA A 284 14.31 19.97 10.43
CA ALA A 284 13.93 19.65 9.06
C ALA A 284 12.43 19.95 8.80
N PRO A 285 12.05 20.59 7.68
CA PRO A 285 10.66 20.98 7.43
C PRO A 285 9.70 19.77 7.40
N VAL A 286 8.63 19.84 8.18
CA VAL A 286 7.48 18.93 8.10
C VAL A 286 6.70 19.28 6.83
N ILE A 287 6.36 18.30 5.98
CA ILE A 287 5.43 18.55 4.87
C ILE A 287 4.05 18.73 5.48
N ASP A 288 3.53 19.93 5.32
CA ASP A 288 2.25 20.36 5.84
C ASP A 288 1.09 19.63 5.15
N PRO A 289 0.03 19.20 5.88
CA PRO A 289 -1.15 18.64 5.26
C PRO A 289 -1.73 19.64 4.24
N PRO A 290 -2.44 19.19 3.19
CA PRO A 290 -2.95 20.07 2.13
C PRO A 290 -3.90 21.18 2.62
N GLY A 291 -4.33 21.15 3.89
CA GLY A 291 -5.10 22.20 4.57
C GLY A 291 -4.30 23.18 5.43
N LYS A 292 -3.00 22.94 5.69
CA LYS A 292 -2.15 23.91 6.39
C LYS A 292 -1.83 25.05 5.43
N GLN A 293 -2.71 26.04 5.41
CA GLN A 293 -2.42 27.32 4.80
C GLN A 293 -1.40 28.06 5.67
N ASP A 294 -0.58 28.89 5.01
CA ASP A 294 0.44 29.76 5.59
C ASP A 294 0.12 30.19 7.04
N CYS A 295 1.00 29.86 8.00
CA CYS A 295 0.84 30.12 9.43
C CYS A 295 0.54 31.59 9.75
N SER A 296 0.81 32.50 8.79
CA SER A 296 0.38 33.91 8.82
C SER A 296 -1.14 34.08 8.99
N LYS A 297 -1.97 33.16 8.48
CA LYS A 297 -3.44 33.24 8.55
C LYS A 297 -4.02 32.98 9.94
N SER A 298 -3.30 32.27 10.81
CA SER A 298 -3.77 32.06 12.20
C SER A 298 -3.84 33.37 12.98
N LYS A 299 -3.04 34.38 12.61
CA LYS A 299 -3.01 35.69 13.29
C LYS A 299 -4.25 36.55 13.04
N ASP A 300 -5.02 36.27 11.99
CA ASP A 300 -6.24 37.00 11.64
C ASP A 300 -7.53 36.33 12.16
N PHE A 301 -7.44 35.12 12.71
CA PHE A 301 -8.61 34.43 13.28
C PHE A 301 -9.00 35.07 14.61
N LYS A 302 -10.13 35.80 14.62
CA LYS A 302 -10.68 36.44 15.82
C LYS A 302 -11.69 35.56 16.55
N GLN A 303 -12.70 35.07 15.82
CA GLN A 303 -13.77 34.25 16.37
C GLN A 303 -14.48 33.48 15.26
N GLY A 304 -14.87 32.22 15.49
CA GLY A 304 -15.56 31.39 14.50
C GLY A 304 -15.58 29.90 14.83
N ALA A 305 -15.76 29.06 13.80
CA ALA A 305 -15.79 27.61 13.96
C ALA A 305 -14.38 26.98 14.02
N LEU A 306 -14.20 25.97 14.88
CA LEU A 306 -13.13 24.99 14.68
C LEU A 306 -13.59 23.98 13.63
N VAL A 307 -12.84 23.84 12.53
CA VAL A 307 -13.14 22.86 11.48
C VAL A 307 -12.26 21.64 11.67
N LEU A 308 -12.89 20.49 11.89
CA LEU A 308 -12.23 19.18 11.84
C LEU A 308 -12.22 18.69 10.39
N ASP A 309 -11.29 19.22 9.61
CA ASP A 309 -11.04 18.87 8.21
C ASP A 309 -9.97 17.77 8.07
N LEU A 310 -10.15 16.68 8.82
CA LEU A 310 -9.19 15.59 8.92
C LEU A 310 -8.89 14.96 7.54
N VAL A 311 -7.59 14.82 7.24
CA VAL A 311 -7.05 14.17 6.05
C VAL A 311 -6.37 12.86 6.45
N GLY A 312 -6.66 11.76 5.77
CA GLY A 312 -6.03 10.47 6.05
C GLY A 312 -6.60 9.76 7.28
N THR A 313 -5.77 9.02 8.01
CA THR A 313 -6.21 8.19 9.15
C THR A 313 -5.91 8.83 10.49
N VAL A 314 -6.67 8.46 11.53
CA VAL A 314 -6.29 8.75 12.93
C VAL A 314 -5.64 7.52 13.55
N VAL A 315 -4.49 7.73 14.20
CA VAL A 315 -3.68 6.69 14.87
C VAL A 315 -3.24 7.19 16.25
N ASP A 316 -2.93 6.28 17.16
CA ASP A 316 -2.45 6.63 18.51
C ASP A 316 -1.17 7.49 18.47
N LYS A 317 -0.20 7.10 17.63
CA LYS A 317 1.07 7.83 17.42
C LYS A 317 1.42 7.81 15.93
N PRO A 318 1.52 8.98 15.26
CA PRO A 318 1.97 9.08 13.88
C PRO A 318 3.41 8.57 13.72
N THR A 319 3.70 7.90 12.61
CA THR A 319 5.06 7.46 12.29
C THR A 319 5.96 8.63 11.84
N ALA A 320 7.22 8.62 12.27
CA ALA A 320 8.20 9.62 11.83
C ALA A 320 8.38 9.55 10.30
N HIS A 321 8.24 10.70 9.64
CA HIS A 321 8.19 10.79 8.18
C HIS A 321 9.59 10.69 7.57
N ASN A 322 9.86 9.64 6.79
CA ASN A 322 11.09 9.51 5.99
C ASN A 322 10.87 10.09 4.59
N ARG A 323 11.46 11.27 4.30
CA ARG A 323 11.32 11.98 3.01
C ARG A 323 11.64 11.11 1.78
N PHE A 324 12.68 10.30 1.85
CA PHE A 324 13.12 9.45 0.73
C PHE A 324 12.09 8.37 0.33
N LYS A 325 11.36 7.84 1.33
CA LYS A 325 10.30 6.85 1.14
C LYS A 325 9.04 7.46 0.49
N GLN A 326 8.86 8.77 0.63
CA GLN A 326 7.76 9.51 -0.02
C GLN A 326 8.12 9.85 -1.47
N ILE A 327 9.33 10.34 -1.72
CA ILE A 327 9.83 10.66 -3.07
C ILE A 327 9.77 9.43 -3.98
N SER A 328 10.27 8.27 -3.50
CA SER A 328 10.19 7.01 -4.25
C SER A 328 8.76 6.54 -4.56
N ARG A 329 7.77 6.94 -3.75
CA ARG A 329 6.36 6.55 -3.94
C ARG A 329 5.57 7.54 -4.79
N GLU A 330 5.92 8.83 -4.74
CA GLU A 330 5.44 9.86 -5.67
C GLU A 330 5.94 9.58 -7.10
N ILE A 331 7.16 9.06 -7.23
CA ILE A 331 7.70 8.56 -8.50
C ILE A 331 6.79 7.44 -9.07
N LEU A 332 6.21 6.60 -8.21
CA LEU A 332 5.32 5.48 -8.57
C LEU A 332 3.83 5.84 -8.72
N GLY A 333 3.43 7.10 -8.48
CA GLY A 333 2.08 7.61 -8.76
C GLY A 333 0.98 7.28 -7.73
N ALA A 334 1.34 7.02 -6.46
CA ALA A 334 0.35 6.86 -5.40
C ALA A 334 -0.17 8.23 -4.89
N PRO A 335 -1.50 8.46 -4.75
CA PRO A 335 -2.02 9.74 -4.26
C PRO A 335 -1.70 9.97 -2.76
N ASN A 336 -1.13 11.15 -2.46
CA ASN A 336 -0.54 11.52 -1.16
C ASN A 336 -1.53 11.64 0.02
N ALA A 337 -2.80 12.00 -0.20
CA ALA A 337 -3.74 12.31 0.89
C ALA A 337 -4.18 11.08 1.72
N ARG A 338 -4.08 9.86 1.18
CA ARG A 338 -4.60 8.64 1.82
C ARG A 338 -3.67 8.02 2.87
N LEU A 339 -2.48 8.59 3.07
CA LEU A 339 -1.43 8.05 3.92
C LEU A 339 -1.01 9.01 5.05
N TYR A 340 -1.69 10.15 5.18
CA TYR A 340 -1.46 11.07 6.28
C TYR A 340 -1.96 10.44 7.59
N GLU A 341 -1.16 10.51 8.65
CA GLU A 341 -1.48 9.99 9.98
C GLU A 341 -1.67 11.16 10.95
N ASN A 342 -2.86 11.27 11.52
CA ASN A 342 -3.19 12.24 12.56
C ASN A 342 -3.06 11.57 13.93
N SER A 343 -2.48 12.27 14.89
CA SER A 343 -2.47 11.84 16.30
C SER A 343 -3.88 11.91 16.87
N LEU A 344 -4.35 10.80 17.45
CA LEU A 344 -5.61 10.74 18.19
C LEU A 344 -5.62 11.78 19.31
N PHE A 345 -4.54 11.86 20.08
CA PHE A 345 -4.46 12.70 21.26
C PHE A 345 -4.42 14.18 20.90
N ASP A 346 -3.74 14.56 19.82
CA ASP A 346 -3.71 15.97 19.36
C ASP A 346 -5.12 16.45 18.99
N ILE A 347 -5.91 15.57 18.34
CA ILE A 347 -7.33 15.87 18.03
C ILE A 347 -8.13 16.05 19.31
N ILE A 348 -7.97 15.15 20.27
CA ILE A 348 -8.67 15.20 21.56
C ILE A 348 -8.33 16.49 22.32
N TYR A 349 -7.04 16.83 22.42
CA TYR A 349 -6.59 18.05 23.08
C TYR A 349 -7.08 19.31 22.36
N ALA A 350 -7.06 19.34 21.02
CA ALA A 350 -7.57 20.46 20.25
C ALA A 350 -9.07 20.71 20.51
N ILE A 351 -9.91 19.66 20.50
CA ILE A 351 -11.35 19.80 20.75
C ILE A 351 -11.61 20.24 22.20
N ARG A 352 -10.90 19.68 23.19
CA ARG A 352 -11.02 20.08 24.60
C ARG A 352 -10.58 21.52 24.85
N GLN A 353 -9.51 21.96 24.20
CA GLN A 353 -9.08 23.36 24.26
C GLN A 353 -10.15 24.27 23.64
N ALA A 354 -10.65 23.91 22.46
CA ALA A 354 -11.70 24.65 21.76
C ALA A 354 -13.02 24.73 22.54
N LYS A 355 -13.34 23.72 23.36
CA LYS A 355 -14.49 23.75 24.27
C LYS A 355 -14.46 24.98 25.19
N ASN A 356 -13.29 25.30 25.75
CA ASN A 356 -13.13 26.40 26.71
C ASN A 356 -12.68 27.72 26.06
N ASP A 357 -12.26 27.70 24.79
CA ASP A 357 -11.81 28.87 24.05
C ASP A 357 -13.00 29.77 23.64
N LYS A 358 -13.03 31.03 24.09
CA LYS A 358 -14.10 31.98 23.75
C LYS A 358 -14.12 32.38 22.26
N ASN A 359 -13.00 32.22 21.57
CA ASN A 359 -12.90 32.52 20.14
C ASN A 359 -13.49 31.40 19.29
N ILE A 360 -13.64 30.19 19.83
CA ILE A 360 -14.34 29.10 19.14
C ILE A 360 -15.82 29.12 19.52
N THR A 361 -16.70 29.42 18.56
CA THR A 361 -18.15 29.51 18.79
C THR A 361 -18.91 28.24 18.41
N GLY A 362 -18.26 27.30 17.73
CA GLY A 362 -18.81 25.98 17.39
C GLY A 362 -17.81 25.14 16.62
N LEU A 363 -18.23 23.96 16.19
CA LEU A 363 -17.39 22.98 15.49
C LEU A 363 -18.03 22.54 14.18
N VAL A 364 -17.23 22.38 13.13
CA VAL A 364 -17.68 21.85 11.84
C VAL A 364 -16.87 20.59 11.49
N LEU A 365 -17.54 19.45 11.39
CA LEU A 365 -16.98 18.19 10.90
C LEU A 365 -16.98 18.22 9.37
N SER A 366 -15.80 18.24 8.76
CA SER A 366 -15.60 18.25 7.31
C SER A 366 -14.74 17.04 6.91
N LEU A 367 -15.33 15.85 6.97
CA LEU A 367 -14.61 14.57 6.96
C LEU A 367 -14.37 13.98 5.57
N LYS A 368 -14.46 14.78 4.50
CA LYS A 368 -14.39 14.29 3.11
C LYS A 368 -13.09 13.51 2.80
N ASP A 369 -11.98 13.95 3.38
CA ASP A 369 -10.64 13.39 3.17
C ASP A 369 -10.21 12.45 4.31
N PHE A 370 -11.09 12.23 5.30
CA PHE A 370 -10.86 11.33 6.41
C PHE A 370 -11.08 9.89 5.95
N THR A 371 -10.04 9.07 5.99
CA THR A 371 -10.07 7.68 5.52
C THR A 371 -10.39 6.68 6.64
N GLY A 372 -10.26 7.09 7.91
CA GLY A 372 -10.81 6.35 9.04
C GLY A 372 -9.88 6.16 10.23
N SER A 373 -10.38 5.44 11.23
CA SER A 373 -9.66 5.00 12.44
C SER A 373 -10.32 3.72 12.98
N ASP A 374 -9.70 3.08 13.96
CA ASP A 374 -10.37 1.99 14.68
C ASP A 374 -11.54 2.52 15.51
N GLN A 375 -12.53 1.67 15.77
CA GLN A 375 -13.77 2.08 16.44
C GLN A 375 -13.53 2.65 17.85
N THR A 376 -12.52 2.16 18.58
CA THR A 376 -12.25 2.65 19.95
C THR A 376 -11.73 4.09 19.93
N SER A 377 -10.90 4.43 18.95
CA SER A 377 -10.39 5.78 18.72
C SER A 377 -11.51 6.73 18.29
N LEU A 378 -12.42 6.27 17.41
CA LEU A 378 -13.60 7.04 17.02
C LEU A 378 -14.55 7.30 18.19
N GLU A 379 -14.73 6.32 19.07
CA GLU A 379 -15.53 6.46 20.30
C GLU A 379 -14.93 7.49 21.24
N TYR A 380 -13.60 7.51 21.37
CA TYR A 380 -12.92 8.50 22.20
C TYR A 380 -13.06 9.92 21.64
N ILE A 381 -12.94 10.09 20.31
CA ILE A 381 -13.26 11.38 19.67
C ILE A 381 -14.74 11.74 19.91
N GLY A 382 -15.64 10.77 19.78
CA GLY A 382 -17.08 10.93 20.03
C GLY A 382 -17.40 11.42 21.44
N LYS A 383 -16.77 10.84 22.46
CA LYS A 383 -16.87 11.31 23.86
C LYS A 383 -16.52 12.79 23.98
N VAL A 384 -15.42 13.22 23.36
CA VAL A 384 -14.97 14.61 23.43
C VAL A 384 -15.83 15.55 22.57
N LEU A 385 -16.42 15.06 21.48
CA LEU A 385 -17.46 15.81 20.76
C LEU A 385 -18.72 16.01 21.62
N ILE A 386 -19.10 15.02 22.42
CA ILE A 386 -20.19 15.18 23.41
C ILE A 386 -19.81 16.21 24.47
N GLU A 387 -18.59 16.16 25.02
CA GLU A 387 -18.09 17.17 25.97
C GLU A 387 -18.17 18.58 25.37
N PHE A 388 -17.77 18.76 24.11
CA PHE A 388 -17.86 20.03 23.39
C PHE A 388 -19.33 20.48 23.20
N LYS A 389 -20.20 19.56 22.76
CA LYS A 389 -21.63 19.84 22.56
C LYS A 389 -22.31 20.25 23.88
N ASN A 390 -21.96 19.60 24.98
CA ASN A 390 -22.49 19.88 26.32
C ASN A 390 -22.03 21.23 26.88
N SER A 391 -20.98 21.86 26.32
CA SER A 391 -20.61 23.23 26.68
C SER A 391 -21.52 24.30 26.04
N GLY A 392 -22.58 23.88 25.33
CA GLY A 392 -23.54 24.76 24.65
C GLY A 392 -23.11 25.23 23.25
N LYS A 393 -21.94 24.80 22.78
CA LYS A 393 -21.44 25.16 21.43
C LYS A 393 -21.95 24.15 20.40
N PRO A 394 -22.52 24.58 19.25
CA PRO A 394 -23.07 23.68 18.26
C PRO A 394 -21.99 22.96 17.46
N ILE A 395 -22.30 21.73 17.05
CA ILE A 395 -21.51 20.91 16.13
C ILE A 395 -22.33 20.70 14.85
N TYR A 396 -21.74 20.99 13.70
CA TYR A 396 -22.34 20.73 12.39
C TYR A 396 -21.48 19.72 11.64
N SER A 397 -22.10 18.76 10.95
CA SER A 397 -21.41 17.89 10.01
C SER A 397 -21.80 18.26 8.58
N ILE A 398 -20.80 18.49 7.73
CA ILE A 398 -21.01 18.84 6.33
C ILE A 398 -20.20 17.89 5.43
N SER A 399 -20.87 17.26 4.47
CA SER A 399 -20.18 16.46 3.47
C SER A 399 -21.05 16.23 2.23
N ASP A 400 -20.39 15.92 1.12
CA ASP A 400 -21.09 15.43 -0.07
C ASP A 400 -21.60 14.02 0.13
N ASN A 401 -20.79 13.19 0.78
CA ASN A 401 -21.06 11.78 1.08
C ASN A 401 -20.46 11.46 2.44
N TYR A 402 -21.03 10.48 3.14
CA TYR A 402 -20.44 9.92 4.34
C TYR A 402 -20.15 8.44 4.10
N THR A 403 -18.89 8.05 4.22
CA THR A 403 -18.56 6.64 4.42
C THR A 403 -19.03 6.17 5.80
N GLN A 404 -19.14 4.86 6.02
CA GLN A 404 -19.51 4.31 7.34
C GLN A 404 -18.66 4.92 8.48
N VAL A 405 -17.34 5.03 8.29
CA VAL A 405 -16.45 5.58 9.32
C VAL A 405 -16.64 7.08 9.52
N GLN A 406 -16.83 7.85 8.44
CA GLN A 406 -17.10 9.29 8.52
C GLN A 406 -18.45 9.54 9.21
N TYR A 407 -19.46 8.74 8.88
CA TYR A 407 -20.80 8.86 9.43
C TYR A 407 -20.84 8.59 10.94
N PHE A 408 -20.00 7.69 11.44
CA PHE A 408 -19.86 7.45 12.88
C PHE A 408 -19.55 8.75 13.64
N LEU A 409 -18.55 9.52 13.19
CA LEU A 409 -18.24 10.83 13.81
C LEU A 409 -19.30 11.88 13.49
N ALA A 410 -19.83 11.90 12.27
CA ALA A 410 -20.90 12.82 11.88
C ALA A 410 -22.14 12.69 12.77
N SER A 411 -22.44 11.47 13.25
CA SER A 411 -23.61 11.20 14.08
C SER A 411 -23.63 12.01 15.38
N TYR A 412 -22.48 12.41 15.92
CA TYR A 412 -22.39 13.22 17.16
C TYR A 412 -22.82 14.68 16.96
N ALA A 413 -22.91 15.16 15.71
CA ALA A 413 -23.27 16.55 15.40
C ALA A 413 -24.70 16.90 15.85
N ASN A 414 -24.96 18.20 16.03
CA ASN A 414 -26.32 18.71 16.22
C ASN A 414 -27.13 18.67 14.92
N LYS A 415 -26.46 18.94 13.78
CA LYS A 415 -27.06 18.83 12.44
C LYS A 415 -26.08 18.21 11.45
N ILE A 416 -26.58 17.30 10.62
CA ILE A 416 -25.86 16.60 9.57
C ILE A 416 -26.43 17.04 8.22
N TYR A 417 -25.61 17.75 7.45
CA TYR A 417 -25.90 18.15 6.09
C TYR A 417 -25.37 17.11 5.10
N LEU A 418 -26.15 16.86 4.06
CA LEU A 418 -25.80 16.02 2.92
C LEU A 418 -26.14 16.75 1.62
N THR A 419 -25.37 16.51 0.56
CA THR A 419 -25.72 17.08 -0.75
C THR A 419 -26.86 16.31 -1.44
N PRO A 420 -27.59 16.90 -2.40
CA PRO A 420 -28.74 16.23 -3.06
C PRO A 420 -28.42 14.94 -3.81
N GLN A 421 -27.16 14.72 -4.18
CA GLN A 421 -26.67 13.51 -4.84
C GLN A 421 -25.78 12.65 -3.91
N GLY A 422 -25.80 12.98 -2.62
CA GLY A 422 -24.97 12.36 -1.60
C GLY A 422 -25.54 11.04 -1.10
N THR A 423 -24.67 10.23 -0.48
CA THR A 423 -25.07 9.01 0.21
C THR A 423 -24.49 8.94 1.63
N VAL A 424 -25.19 8.21 2.50
CA VAL A 424 -24.66 7.69 3.76
C VAL A 424 -24.43 6.20 3.56
N ASP A 425 -23.18 5.82 3.35
CA ASP A 425 -22.77 4.46 2.98
C ASP A 425 -22.58 3.58 4.22
N LEU A 426 -23.69 3.05 4.76
CA LEU A 426 -23.68 2.02 5.80
C LEU A 426 -23.81 0.64 5.16
N HIS A 427 -22.91 -0.28 5.50
CA HIS A 427 -22.87 -1.62 4.90
C HIS A 427 -22.51 -2.75 5.88
N GLY A 428 -22.25 -2.44 7.15
CA GLY A 428 -21.88 -3.41 8.18
C GLY A 428 -20.38 -3.71 8.23
N LEU A 429 -20.01 -4.71 9.04
CA LEU A 429 -18.62 -5.16 9.22
C LEU A 429 -18.44 -6.56 8.63
N ALA A 430 -17.30 -6.78 7.96
CA ALA A 430 -16.90 -8.10 7.45
C ALA A 430 -15.44 -8.40 7.75
N THR A 431 -15.11 -9.68 7.94
CA THR A 431 -13.73 -10.18 7.93
C THR A 431 -13.50 -11.05 6.71
N ASN A 432 -12.54 -10.69 5.87
CA ASN A 432 -12.15 -11.47 4.70
C ASN A 432 -10.64 -11.73 4.77
N ASN A 433 -10.24 -13.00 4.76
CA ASN A 433 -8.83 -13.40 4.73
C ASN A 433 -8.59 -14.27 3.50
N PHE A 434 -7.41 -14.16 2.89
CA PHE A 434 -6.96 -15.13 1.91
C PHE A 434 -6.64 -16.46 2.58
N TYR A 435 -6.98 -17.54 1.90
CA TYR A 435 -6.57 -18.89 2.23
C TYR A 435 -5.94 -19.49 0.98
N TYR A 436 -4.73 -20.03 1.10
CA TYR A 436 -3.86 -20.31 -0.03
C TYR A 436 -3.08 -21.61 0.15
N LYS A 437 -3.58 -22.54 0.96
CA LYS A 437 -3.02 -23.89 1.09
C LYS A 437 -2.90 -24.59 -0.26
N THR A 438 -3.96 -24.57 -1.07
CA THR A 438 -3.94 -25.21 -2.40
C THR A 438 -2.93 -24.53 -3.33
N PHE A 439 -2.77 -23.21 -3.25
CA PHE A 439 -1.74 -22.49 -3.99
C PHE A 439 -0.32 -22.91 -3.59
N LEU A 440 -0.03 -22.98 -2.28
CA LEU A 440 1.27 -23.45 -1.77
C LEU A 440 1.55 -24.89 -2.20
N LYS A 441 0.54 -25.77 -2.15
CA LYS A 441 0.62 -27.15 -2.64
C LYS A 441 0.94 -27.21 -4.13
N ASN A 442 0.30 -26.38 -4.95
CA ASN A 442 0.54 -26.33 -6.39
C ASN A 442 1.96 -25.86 -6.72
N LEU A 443 2.51 -24.93 -5.94
CA LEU A 443 3.91 -24.52 -6.02
C LEU A 443 4.88 -25.54 -5.40
N LYS A 444 4.38 -26.65 -4.84
CA LYS A 444 5.16 -27.65 -4.11
C LYS A 444 5.94 -27.06 -2.92
N ILE A 445 5.42 -26.01 -2.31
CA ILE A 445 5.99 -25.44 -1.08
C ILE A 445 5.58 -26.32 0.10
N ASN A 446 6.56 -26.70 0.93
CA ASN A 446 6.30 -27.42 2.18
C ASN A 446 6.07 -26.42 3.31
N THR A 447 4.97 -26.57 4.02
CA THR A 447 4.59 -25.69 5.13
C THR A 447 4.55 -26.46 6.44
N TYR A 448 5.35 -26.02 7.41
CA TYR A 448 5.41 -26.54 8.76
C TYR A 448 4.77 -25.53 9.72
N VAL A 449 3.71 -25.95 10.41
CA VAL A 449 3.01 -25.12 11.39
C VAL A 449 3.17 -25.74 12.77
N PHE A 450 3.67 -24.95 13.71
CA PHE A 450 3.75 -25.25 15.13
C PHE A 450 2.74 -24.37 15.85
N ARG A 451 1.84 -24.92 16.65
CA ARG A 451 0.77 -24.14 17.28
C ARG A 451 0.26 -24.78 18.55
N VAL A 452 -0.03 -23.95 19.55
CA VAL A 452 -0.95 -24.29 20.64
C VAL A 452 -2.06 -23.25 20.70
N GLY A 453 -3.30 -23.73 20.64
CA GLY A 453 -4.52 -22.92 20.67
C GLY A 453 -5.48 -23.19 19.52
N THR A 454 -6.63 -23.78 19.82
CA THR A 454 -7.72 -24.09 18.87
C THR A 454 -8.18 -22.86 18.08
N TYR A 455 -8.25 -21.70 18.74
CA TYR A 455 -8.70 -20.44 18.17
C TYR A 455 -7.56 -19.56 17.63
N LYS A 456 -6.30 -20.05 17.67
CA LYS A 456 -5.15 -19.33 17.09
C LYS A 456 -5.18 -19.49 15.56
N SER A 457 -6.06 -18.73 14.93
CA SER A 457 -6.46 -18.87 13.52
C SER A 457 -5.53 -18.18 12.52
N ALA A 458 -4.55 -17.40 12.98
CA ALA A 458 -3.59 -16.70 12.10
C ALA A 458 -2.77 -17.66 11.21
N VAL A 459 -2.68 -18.94 11.57
CA VAL A 459 -2.02 -19.97 10.77
C VAL A 459 -2.92 -20.59 9.70
N GLU A 460 -4.24 -20.45 9.80
CA GLU A 460 -5.17 -21.16 8.91
C GLU A 460 -4.99 -20.85 7.41
N PRO A 461 -4.64 -19.61 6.99
CA PRO A 461 -4.40 -19.29 5.59
C PRO A 461 -3.42 -20.23 4.87
N VAL A 462 -2.44 -20.79 5.58
CA VAL A 462 -1.40 -21.65 4.98
C VAL A 462 -1.72 -23.15 5.06
N ILE A 463 -2.69 -23.56 5.89
CA ILE A 463 -3.05 -24.99 6.10
C ILE A 463 -4.47 -25.35 5.66
N ARG A 464 -5.28 -24.35 5.26
CA ARG A 464 -6.67 -24.50 4.81
C ARG A 464 -6.93 -23.61 3.58
N ASP A 465 -8.04 -23.89 2.89
CA ASP A 465 -8.62 -23.03 1.85
C ASP A 465 -9.88 -22.29 2.34
N SER A 466 -10.21 -22.46 3.63
CA SER A 466 -11.34 -21.80 4.28
C SER A 466 -11.17 -21.77 5.80
N MET A 467 -11.88 -20.84 6.44
CA MET A 467 -11.93 -20.67 7.89
C MET A 467 -12.46 -21.94 8.58
N SER A 468 -11.82 -22.37 9.67
CA SER A 468 -12.35 -23.42 10.54
C SER A 468 -13.61 -22.98 11.29
N ASP A 469 -14.41 -23.93 11.78
CA ASP A 469 -15.59 -23.61 12.59
C ASP A 469 -15.23 -22.91 13.91
N ALA A 470 -14.11 -23.28 14.52
CA ALA A 470 -13.60 -22.62 15.73
C ALA A 470 -13.28 -21.14 15.45
N ALA A 471 -12.53 -20.87 14.37
CA ALA A 471 -12.22 -19.51 13.96
C ALA A 471 -13.49 -18.73 13.60
N ARG A 472 -14.44 -19.36 12.89
CA ARG A 472 -15.72 -18.74 12.50
C ARG A 472 -16.57 -18.36 13.70
N THR A 473 -16.67 -19.23 14.71
CA THR A 473 -17.43 -18.95 15.93
C THR A 473 -16.79 -17.81 16.73
N ALA A 474 -15.45 -17.83 16.91
CA ALA A 474 -14.74 -16.76 17.60
C ALA A 474 -14.87 -15.42 16.85
N ASP A 475 -14.64 -15.41 15.53
CA ASP A 475 -14.69 -14.19 14.73
C ASP A 475 -16.11 -13.62 14.60
N SER A 476 -17.11 -14.48 14.40
CA SER A 476 -18.52 -14.08 14.37
C SER A 476 -18.97 -13.41 15.67
N ARG A 477 -18.47 -13.87 16.82
CA ARG A 477 -18.85 -13.31 18.13
C ARG A 477 -18.41 -11.86 18.26
N TRP A 478 -17.12 -11.57 18.06
CA TRP A 478 -16.62 -10.21 18.26
C TRP A 478 -17.08 -9.26 17.15
N ILE A 479 -17.16 -9.69 15.89
CA ILE A 479 -17.58 -8.78 14.80
C ILE A 479 -19.05 -8.37 14.91
N LYS A 480 -19.94 -9.31 15.29
CA LYS A 480 -21.35 -9.00 15.55
C LYS A 480 -21.50 -8.03 16.72
N ARG A 481 -20.67 -8.17 17.76
CA ARG A 481 -20.69 -7.27 18.92
C ARG A 481 -20.18 -5.87 18.58
N LEU A 482 -19.07 -5.75 17.84
CA LEU A 482 -18.58 -4.46 17.34
C LEU A 482 -19.65 -3.75 16.50
N TRP A 483 -20.28 -4.47 15.57
CA TRP A 483 -21.33 -3.91 14.73
C TRP A 483 -22.56 -3.48 15.53
N LYS A 484 -22.99 -4.31 16.50
CA LYS A 484 -24.07 -3.92 17.40
C LYS A 484 -23.72 -2.65 18.18
N ASN A 485 -22.52 -2.54 18.73
CA ASN A 485 -22.09 -1.37 19.48
C ASN A 485 -22.02 -0.12 18.58
N TYR A 486 -21.57 -0.28 17.34
CA TYR A 486 -21.61 0.78 16.33
C TYR A 486 -23.05 1.29 16.11
N LEU A 487 -24.01 0.37 15.92
CA LEU A 487 -25.41 0.73 15.73
C LEU A 487 -26.03 1.34 16.99
N ASP A 488 -25.73 0.80 18.18
CA ASP A 488 -26.24 1.30 19.46
C ASP A 488 -25.81 2.77 19.70
N ILE A 489 -24.57 3.13 19.31
CA ILE A 489 -24.07 4.51 19.41
C ILE A 489 -24.78 5.43 18.42
N ILE A 490 -24.87 5.04 17.15
CA ILE A 490 -25.49 5.88 16.13
C ILE A 490 -26.99 6.05 16.39
N SER A 491 -27.68 4.99 16.81
CA SER A 491 -29.11 5.04 17.11
C SER A 491 -29.38 5.96 18.31
N THR A 492 -28.52 5.92 19.34
CA THR A 492 -28.54 6.89 20.45
C THR A 492 -28.32 8.31 19.95
N ASN A 493 -27.28 8.55 19.16
CA ASN A 493 -26.94 9.87 18.65
C ASN A 493 -28.03 10.49 17.74
N ARG A 494 -28.73 9.64 16.97
CA ARG A 494 -29.80 10.04 16.05
C ARG A 494 -31.21 9.91 16.64
N ASN A 495 -31.34 9.57 17.93
CA ASN A 495 -32.61 9.33 18.61
C ASN A 495 -33.55 8.38 17.84
N THR A 496 -33.04 7.22 17.48
CA THR A 496 -33.76 6.23 16.67
C THR A 496 -33.40 4.80 17.09
N THR A 497 -33.79 3.79 16.31
CA THR A 497 -33.52 2.36 16.58
C THR A 497 -32.45 1.81 15.65
N ASN A 498 -31.79 0.73 16.06
CA ASN A 498 -30.79 0.06 15.23
C ASN A 498 -31.36 -0.41 13.88
N ASN A 499 -32.61 -0.92 13.86
CA ASN A 499 -33.25 -1.36 12.63
C ASN A 499 -33.57 -0.19 11.70
N GLN A 500 -33.82 1.00 12.23
CA GLN A 500 -34.02 2.19 11.40
C GLN A 500 -32.70 2.70 10.81
N ILE A 501 -31.61 2.68 11.59
CA ILE A 501 -30.28 3.05 11.10
C ILE A 501 -29.80 2.11 9.99
N PHE A 502 -29.89 0.80 10.23
CA PHE A 502 -29.46 -0.21 9.28
C PHE A 502 -30.39 -1.43 9.34
N PRO A 503 -31.47 -1.42 8.53
CA PRO A 503 -32.37 -2.55 8.43
C PRO A 503 -31.74 -3.70 7.63
N THR A 504 -32.49 -4.78 7.39
CA THR A 504 -32.01 -5.86 6.52
C THR A 504 -31.69 -5.34 5.11
N ALA A 505 -30.78 -5.99 4.39
CA ALA A 505 -30.43 -5.57 3.03
C ALA A 505 -31.64 -5.50 2.09
N GLN A 506 -32.62 -6.41 2.29
CA GLN A 506 -33.87 -6.41 1.56
C GLN A 506 -34.73 -5.17 1.88
N GLU A 507 -34.89 -4.84 3.17
CA GLU A 507 -35.58 -3.63 3.60
C GLU A 507 -34.88 -2.34 3.11
N VAL A 508 -33.54 -2.32 3.05
CA VAL A 508 -32.79 -1.21 2.45
C VAL A 508 -33.21 -1.03 0.99
N LEU A 509 -33.25 -2.12 0.21
CA LEU A 509 -33.66 -2.07 -1.21
C LEU A 509 -35.11 -1.61 -1.37
N GLU A 510 -36.02 -2.08 -0.53
CA GLU A 510 -37.44 -1.68 -0.55
C GLU A 510 -37.61 -0.20 -0.25
N LYS A 511 -36.97 0.30 0.81
CA LYS A 511 -36.98 1.72 1.17
C LYS A 511 -36.31 2.60 0.11
N LEU A 512 -35.25 2.11 -0.53
CA LEU A 512 -34.57 2.85 -1.60
C LEU A 512 -35.44 2.94 -2.87
N LYS A 513 -36.26 1.91 -3.16
CA LYS A 513 -37.26 1.95 -4.25
C LYS A 513 -38.34 3.00 -3.99
N VAL A 514 -38.78 3.18 -2.74
CA VAL A 514 -39.81 4.20 -2.38
C VAL A 514 -39.35 5.62 -2.70
N VAL A 515 -38.04 5.87 -2.71
CA VAL A 515 -37.44 7.16 -3.07
C VAL A 515 -36.78 7.15 -4.46
N ASP A 516 -37.24 6.28 -5.36
CA ASP A 516 -36.77 6.15 -6.76
C ASP A 516 -35.25 5.97 -6.91
N GLY A 517 -34.62 5.27 -5.97
CA GLY A 517 -33.17 5.06 -6.00
C GLY A 517 -32.34 6.23 -5.47
N ASN A 518 -32.96 7.29 -4.94
CA ASN A 518 -32.24 8.48 -4.46
C ASN A 518 -31.66 8.25 -3.04
N PRO A 519 -30.32 8.14 -2.91
CA PRO A 519 -29.69 7.85 -1.62
C PRO A 519 -29.78 9.00 -0.61
N ALA A 520 -29.81 10.26 -1.07
CA ALA A 520 -29.92 11.41 -0.19
C ALA A 520 -31.32 11.47 0.44
N GLN A 521 -32.36 11.24 -0.36
CA GLN A 521 -33.75 11.16 0.13
C GLN A 521 -33.97 9.95 1.03
N PHE A 522 -33.34 8.82 0.71
CA PHE A 522 -33.31 7.66 1.62
C PHE A 522 -32.73 8.05 2.99
N ALA A 523 -31.58 8.74 2.99
CA ALA A 523 -30.93 9.17 4.23
C ALA A 523 -31.80 10.15 5.04
N LEU A 524 -32.43 11.14 4.39
CA LEU A 524 -33.30 12.10 5.07
C LEU A 524 -34.55 11.44 5.64
N THR A 525 -35.24 10.63 4.85
CA THR A 525 -36.50 9.97 5.23
C THR A 525 -36.31 8.98 6.37
N ASN A 526 -35.13 8.35 6.47
CA ASN A 526 -34.78 7.43 7.56
C ASN A 526 -34.12 8.14 8.76
N ASN A 527 -34.07 9.48 8.78
CA ASN A 527 -33.45 10.28 9.84
C ASN A 527 -31.94 10.02 10.02
N LEU A 528 -31.26 9.61 8.95
CA LEU A 528 -29.79 9.50 8.93
C LEU A 528 -29.13 10.88 8.80
N VAL A 529 -29.78 11.82 8.11
CA VAL A 529 -29.31 13.20 7.96
C VAL A 529 -30.44 14.17 8.27
N ASP A 530 -30.10 15.41 8.58
CA ASP A 530 -31.08 16.43 8.97
C ASP A 530 -31.47 17.32 7.80
N ILE A 531 -30.52 17.62 6.90
CA ILE A 531 -30.71 18.60 5.83
C ILE A 531 -30.05 18.12 4.54
N ILE A 532 -30.82 18.14 3.45
CA ILE A 532 -30.28 18.01 2.08
C ILE A 532 -30.12 19.40 1.50
N ALA A 533 -28.88 19.81 1.18
CA ALA A 533 -28.59 21.14 0.65
C ALA A 533 -27.37 21.15 -0.28
N SER A 534 -27.36 22.05 -1.27
CA SER A 534 -26.18 22.26 -2.12
C SER A 534 -25.03 22.89 -1.32
N ARG A 535 -23.77 22.66 -1.72
CA ARG A 535 -22.60 23.25 -1.04
C ARG A 535 -22.71 24.76 -0.81
N PRO A 536 -23.15 25.60 -1.78
CA PRO A 536 -23.34 27.03 -1.54
C PRO A 536 -24.41 27.33 -0.47
N SER A 537 -25.47 26.53 -0.42
CA SER A 537 -26.52 26.69 0.60
C SER A 537 -26.01 26.32 1.99
N ILE A 538 -25.23 25.24 2.09
CA ILE A 538 -24.55 24.83 3.33
C ILE A 538 -23.61 25.95 3.79
N GLU A 539 -22.79 26.49 2.89
CA GLU A 539 -21.88 27.60 3.22
C GLU A 539 -22.63 28.84 3.70
N ASN A 540 -23.71 29.23 3.03
CA ASN A 540 -24.55 30.33 3.48
C ASN A 540 -25.13 30.11 4.88
N ASP A 541 -25.53 28.89 5.21
CA ASP A 541 -25.99 28.56 6.56
C ASP A 541 -24.85 28.64 7.58
N MET A 542 -23.65 28.17 7.24
CA MET A 542 -22.48 28.33 8.12
C MET A 542 -22.09 29.79 8.31
N VAL A 543 -22.24 30.64 7.29
CA VAL A 543 -22.03 32.10 7.39
C VAL A 543 -23.04 32.73 8.34
N LYS A 544 -24.31 32.31 8.34
CA LYS A 544 -25.30 32.82 9.31
C LYS A 544 -24.94 32.46 10.74
N VAL A 545 -24.32 31.30 10.97
CA VAL A 545 -23.96 30.82 12.31
C VAL A 545 -22.64 31.41 12.81
N PHE A 546 -21.61 31.43 11.95
CA PHE A 546 -20.24 31.77 12.35
C PHE A 546 -19.79 33.17 11.88
N GLY A 547 -20.56 33.83 11.02
CA GLY A 547 -20.22 35.09 10.40
C GLY A 547 -19.35 34.94 9.15
N TRP A 548 -19.24 36.01 8.37
CA TRP A 548 -18.48 36.05 7.11
C TRP A 548 -17.05 36.55 7.32
N ASN A 549 -16.07 35.81 6.79
CA ASN A 549 -14.68 36.23 6.70
C ASN A 549 -14.41 36.85 5.31
N LYS A 550 -14.15 38.17 5.28
CA LYS A 550 -13.87 38.89 4.03
C LYS A 550 -12.56 38.45 3.35
N ASN A 551 -11.55 38.06 4.13
CA ASN A 551 -10.22 37.70 3.63
C ASN A 551 -10.25 36.29 3.01
N GLU A 552 -10.87 35.33 3.71
CA GLU A 552 -10.96 33.94 3.24
C GLU A 552 -12.12 33.70 2.27
N LYS A 553 -13.04 34.68 2.13
CA LYS A 553 -14.25 34.58 1.32
C LYS A 553 -15.08 33.33 1.65
N SER A 554 -15.23 33.06 2.94
CA SER A 554 -16.00 31.94 3.49
C SER A 554 -16.53 32.30 4.88
N PHE A 555 -17.18 31.38 5.58
CA PHE A 555 -17.55 31.59 6.99
C PHE A 555 -16.31 31.64 7.90
N ASN A 556 -16.40 32.34 9.04
CA ASN A 556 -15.29 32.44 9.98
C ASN A 556 -14.94 31.05 10.55
N LYS A 557 -13.72 30.60 10.27
CA LYS A 557 -13.27 29.27 10.63
C LYS A 557 -11.76 29.20 10.86
N ILE A 558 -11.34 28.19 11.60
CA ILE A 558 -9.94 27.78 11.72
C ILE A 558 -9.86 26.26 11.58
N SER A 559 -8.98 25.78 10.70
CA SER A 559 -8.70 24.34 10.57
C SER A 559 -8.03 23.83 11.84
N ILE A 560 -8.31 22.57 12.22
CA ILE A 560 -7.61 21.89 13.31
C ILE A 560 -6.09 21.89 13.13
N TYR A 561 -5.58 21.83 11.90
CA TYR A 561 -4.14 21.85 11.62
C TYR A 561 -3.47 23.20 11.90
N ASN A 562 -4.27 24.27 11.93
CA ASN A 562 -3.81 25.63 12.22
C ASN A 562 -4.16 26.05 13.66
N TYR A 563 -4.91 25.23 14.39
CA TYR A 563 -5.30 25.50 15.76
C TYR A 563 -4.20 25.01 16.71
N GLN A 564 -3.38 25.94 17.22
CA GLN A 564 -2.24 25.61 18.09
C GLN A 564 -2.73 25.04 19.43
N SER A 565 -2.52 23.74 19.63
CA SER A 565 -2.73 23.10 20.93
C SER A 565 -1.52 23.33 21.84
N LYS A 566 -1.77 23.78 23.07
CA LYS A 566 -0.72 23.90 24.10
C LYS A 566 -0.60 22.57 24.84
N ILE A 567 0.31 21.70 24.40
CA ILE A 567 0.66 20.47 25.12
C ILE A 567 1.74 20.82 26.16
N ALA A 568 1.50 20.50 27.42
CA ALA A 568 2.47 20.70 28.49
C ALA A 568 3.61 19.67 28.37
N GLN A 569 4.87 20.10 28.54
CA GLN A 569 6.05 19.24 28.33
C GLN A 569 6.63 18.63 29.62
N ASN A 570 6.13 19.02 30.80
CA ASN A 570 6.67 18.61 32.10
C ASN A 570 5.65 17.78 32.89
N GLY A 571 5.47 16.52 32.50
CA GLY A 571 4.51 15.60 33.14
C GLY A 571 5.13 14.62 34.14
N GLN A 572 4.45 14.39 35.26
CA GLN A 572 4.78 13.32 36.23
C GLN A 572 4.30 11.93 35.78
N ILE A 573 3.45 11.85 34.75
CA ILE A 573 2.95 10.58 34.21
C ILE A 573 3.49 10.41 32.79
N ALA A 574 4.32 9.40 32.56
CA ALA A 574 4.88 9.11 31.25
C ALA A 574 3.94 8.23 30.42
N VAL A 575 3.73 8.57 29.14
CA VAL A 575 2.95 7.75 28.20
C VAL A 575 3.86 7.12 27.16
N ILE A 576 3.84 5.80 27.11
CA ILE A 576 4.62 5.01 26.15
C ILE A 576 3.67 4.28 25.21
N PHE A 577 3.88 4.47 23.91
CA PHE A 577 3.02 3.92 22.87
C PHE A 577 3.59 2.60 22.32
N VAL A 578 2.74 1.56 22.31
CA VAL A 578 3.00 0.30 21.61
C VAL A 578 1.97 0.18 20.49
N ASN A 579 2.34 0.70 19.32
CA ASN A 579 1.47 0.78 18.14
C ASN A 579 1.99 -0.11 17.01
N GLY A 580 1.15 -1.04 16.55
CA GLY A 580 1.49 -1.98 15.47
C GLY A 580 2.12 -3.29 15.97
N ILE A 581 2.73 -4.04 15.05
CA ILE A 581 3.29 -5.38 15.32
C ILE A 581 4.56 -5.24 16.16
N ILE A 582 4.69 -6.05 17.21
CA ILE A 582 5.87 -6.12 18.06
C ILE A 582 6.97 -6.93 17.35
N VAL A 583 8.15 -6.35 17.15
CA VAL A 583 9.27 -6.98 16.42
C VAL A 583 10.57 -6.90 17.21
N ASP A 584 11.47 -7.85 16.94
CA ASP A 584 12.85 -7.81 17.44
C ASP A 584 13.68 -6.78 16.66
N GLY A 585 14.73 -6.27 17.31
CA GLY A 585 15.67 -5.32 16.71
C GLY A 585 15.13 -3.88 16.66
N PRO A 586 15.82 -2.97 15.94
CA PRO A 586 15.55 -1.53 16.00
C PRO A 586 14.21 -1.13 15.36
N GLU A 587 13.72 0.06 15.73
CA GLU A 587 12.45 0.60 15.26
C GLU A 587 12.37 0.68 13.73
N LYS A 588 11.28 0.12 13.17
CA LYS A 588 10.94 0.21 11.75
C LYS A 588 9.59 0.91 11.63
N SER A 589 9.45 1.79 10.64
CA SER A 589 8.19 2.52 10.37
C SER A 589 6.98 1.58 10.31
N GLY A 590 6.03 1.78 11.23
CA GLY A 590 4.80 0.99 11.38
C GLY A 590 4.91 -0.26 12.26
N PHE A 591 6.05 -0.47 12.92
CA PHE A 591 6.31 -1.57 13.84
C PHE A 591 6.74 -1.04 15.22
N SER A 592 6.44 -1.83 16.25
CA SER A 592 6.86 -1.59 17.63
C SER A 592 8.11 -2.42 17.93
N SER A 593 9.26 -1.77 18.04
CA SER A 593 10.52 -2.45 18.42
C SER A 593 10.54 -2.76 19.91
N GLY A 594 10.86 -4.02 20.26
CA GLY A 594 11.07 -4.43 21.64
C GLY A 594 12.13 -3.59 22.35
N ASP A 595 13.29 -3.39 21.71
CA ASP A 595 14.44 -2.68 22.27
C ASP A 595 14.13 -1.19 22.48
N THR A 596 13.53 -0.53 21.50
CA THR A 596 13.20 0.90 21.59
C THR A 596 12.15 1.17 22.66
N ILE A 597 11.13 0.31 22.77
CA ILE A 597 10.08 0.46 23.79
C ILE A 597 10.66 0.17 25.18
N ALA A 598 11.47 -0.86 25.34
CA ALA A 598 12.13 -1.15 26.61
C ALA A 598 13.05 0.00 27.04
N GLU A 599 13.83 0.59 26.12
CA GLU A 599 14.64 1.76 26.47
C GLU A 599 13.77 2.96 26.88
N GLN A 600 12.63 3.23 26.23
CA GLN A 600 11.68 4.26 26.67
C GLN A 600 11.13 4.00 28.09
N ILE A 601 10.79 2.74 28.39
CA ILE A 601 10.32 2.33 29.73
C ILE A 601 11.42 2.52 30.76
N LYS A 602 12.65 2.11 30.43
CA LYS A 602 13.83 2.29 31.28
C LYS A 602 14.10 3.76 31.58
N GLN A 603 14.04 4.63 30.57
CA GLN A 603 14.20 6.08 30.77
C GLN A 603 13.11 6.63 31.71
N ALA A 604 11.84 6.25 31.50
CA ALA A 604 10.74 6.65 32.39
C ALA A 604 10.89 6.05 33.82
N ARG A 605 11.46 4.86 33.95
CA ARG A 605 11.77 4.22 35.25
C ARG A 605 12.88 4.97 35.99
N LEU A 606 13.92 5.42 35.30
CA LEU A 606 15.07 6.10 35.91
C LEU A 606 14.84 7.61 36.12
N ASP A 607 13.89 8.24 35.43
CA ASP A 607 13.54 9.65 35.60
C ASP A 607 12.79 9.87 36.94
N PRO A 608 13.36 10.60 37.92
CA PRO A 608 12.73 10.79 39.24
C PRO A 608 11.46 11.65 39.20
N GLU A 609 11.29 12.48 38.16
CA GLU A 609 10.08 13.30 37.98
C GLU A 609 8.87 12.45 37.55
N ILE A 610 9.12 11.29 36.93
CA ILE A 610 8.08 10.35 36.55
C ILE A 610 7.64 9.54 37.78
N ARG A 611 6.37 9.64 38.12
CA ARG A 611 5.72 8.98 39.26
C ARG A 611 4.82 7.82 38.85
N ALA A 612 4.37 7.77 37.59
CA ALA A 612 3.58 6.66 37.03
C ALA A 612 3.82 6.49 35.53
N LEU A 613 3.56 5.28 35.01
CA LEU A 613 3.61 4.98 33.57
C LEU A 613 2.22 4.56 33.06
N ILE A 614 1.88 5.06 31.88
CA ILE A 614 0.77 4.54 31.07
C ILE A 614 1.36 3.91 29.81
N ILE A 615 1.08 2.63 29.59
CA ILE A 615 1.40 1.97 28.33
C ILE A 615 0.13 1.96 27.47
N ARG A 616 0.13 2.75 26.40
CA ARG A 616 -0.96 2.82 25.43
C ARG A 616 -0.72 1.78 24.34
N ILE A 617 -1.56 0.75 24.29
CA ILE A 617 -1.39 -0.41 23.40
C ILE A 617 -2.46 -0.44 22.32
N ASN A 618 -2.00 -0.44 21.07
CA ASN A 618 -2.75 -0.79 19.86
C ASN A 618 -1.92 -1.77 19.01
N SER A 619 -1.82 -3.02 19.47
CA SER A 619 -0.97 -4.06 18.91
C SER A 619 -1.69 -5.41 18.79
N PRO A 620 -1.61 -6.09 17.62
CA PRO A 620 -2.03 -7.48 17.48
C PRO A 620 -1.03 -8.48 18.10
N GLY A 621 0.06 -8.00 18.69
CA GLY A 621 1.19 -8.79 19.17
C GLY A 621 2.31 -8.88 18.14
N GLY A 622 3.09 -9.97 18.20
CA GLY A 622 4.24 -10.18 17.32
C GLY A 622 5.25 -11.13 17.97
N SER A 623 6.53 -10.76 17.92
CA SER A 623 7.62 -11.57 18.49
C SER A 623 7.44 -11.77 20.00
N VAL A 624 7.58 -13.03 20.42
CA VAL A 624 7.56 -13.41 21.84
C VAL A 624 8.77 -12.83 22.57
N ASN A 625 9.94 -12.85 21.93
CA ASN A 625 11.17 -12.35 22.54
C ASN A 625 11.12 -10.83 22.76
N ALA A 626 10.77 -10.05 21.73
CA ALA A 626 10.55 -8.62 21.88
C ALA A 626 9.45 -8.27 22.91
N SER A 627 8.37 -9.06 22.97
CA SER A 627 7.34 -8.91 24.01
C SER A 627 7.92 -9.15 25.41
N GLU A 628 8.81 -10.12 25.57
CA GLU A 628 9.44 -10.43 26.85
C GLU A 628 10.46 -9.36 27.28
N ILE A 629 11.20 -8.77 26.34
CA ILE A 629 12.08 -7.63 26.60
C ILE A 629 11.29 -6.45 27.18
N ILE A 630 10.17 -6.07 26.53
CA ILE A 630 9.27 -5.03 27.03
C ILE A 630 8.72 -5.41 28.41
N ARG A 631 8.19 -6.64 28.54
CA ARG A 631 7.56 -7.12 29.79
C ARG A 631 8.53 -7.08 30.96
N SER A 632 9.79 -7.51 30.75
CA SER A 632 10.81 -7.55 31.79
C SER A 632 11.12 -6.15 32.32
N GLU A 633 11.26 -5.16 31.43
CA GLU A 633 11.47 -3.77 31.86
C GLU A 633 10.26 -3.19 32.61
N LEU A 634 9.04 -3.58 32.24
CA LEU A 634 7.83 -3.22 33.00
C LEU A 634 7.81 -3.87 34.39
N VAL A 635 8.28 -5.12 34.54
CA VAL A 635 8.42 -5.76 35.86
C VAL A 635 9.38 -4.96 36.75
N GLU A 636 10.56 -4.61 36.22
CA GLU A 636 11.54 -3.79 36.96
C GLU A 636 10.98 -2.40 37.31
N THR A 637 10.19 -1.81 36.42
CA THR A 637 9.54 -0.51 36.67
C THR A 637 8.50 -0.59 37.77
N ARG A 638 7.70 -1.66 37.82
CA ARG A 638 6.75 -1.88 38.91
C ARG A 638 7.48 -2.15 40.23
N ALA A 639 8.58 -2.91 40.19
CA ALA A 639 9.42 -3.19 41.36
C ALA A 639 10.08 -1.92 41.92
N SER A 640 10.37 -0.92 41.09
CA SER A 640 10.87 0.39 41.54
C SER A 640 9.79 1.28 42.18
N GLY A 641 8.57 0.77 42.40
CA GLY A 641 7.48 1.48 43.07
C GLY A 641 6.65 2.39 42.16
N LYS A 642 6.89 2.43 40.85
CA LYS A 642 6.11 3.22 39.90
C LYS A 642 4.91 2.40 39.40
N PRO A 643 3.65 2.81 39.63
CA PRO A 643 2.50 2.10 39.11
C PRO A 643 2.48 2.15 37.58
N ILE A 644 2.05 1.03 36.98
CA ILE A 644 1.93 0.85 35.54
C ILE A 644 0.47 0.62 35.19
N ILE A 645 -0.09 1.49 34.36
CA ILE A 645 -1.46 1.39 33.87
C ILE A 645 -1.43 1.04 32.39
N ILE A 646 -2.19 0.03 31.99
CA ILE A 646 -2.38 -0.29 30.57
C ILE A 646 -3.64 0.38 30.07
N SER A 647 -3.52 1.13 28.98
CA SER A 647 -4.66 1.63 28.19
C SER A 647 -4.71 0.87 26.88
N MET A 648 -5.69 -0.01 26.70
CA MET A 648 -5.88 -0.76 25.46
C MET A 648 -6.88 -0.07 24.54
N GLY A 649 -6.43 0.35 23.36
CA GLY A 649 -7.28 0.92 22.31
C GLY A 649 -7.07 0.21 20.98
N GLY A 650 -8.17 -0.17 20.33
CA GLY A 650 -8.16 -0.95 19.10
C GLY A 650 -7.86 -2.42 19.40
N VAL A 651 -6.59 -2.77 19.49
CA VAL A 651 -6.15 -4.16 19.71
C VAL A 651 -5.07 -4.24 20.78
N ALA A 652 -5.15 -5.20 21.69
CA ALA A 652 -4.08 -5.53 22.64
C ALA A 652 -4.07 -7.05 22.84
N ALA A 653 -3.70 -7.78 21.80
CA ALA A 653 -3.86 -9.23 21.72
C ALA A 653 -2.50 -9.94 21.57
N SER A 654 -2.42 -11.21 21.96
CA SER A 654 -1.20 -12.03 21.86
C SER A 654 -0.02 -11.34 22.58
N GLY A 655 1.07 -11.00 21.89
CA GLY A 655 2.19 -10.24 22.47
C GLY A 655 1.77 -8.91 23.10
N GLY A 656 0.73 -8.25 22.57
CA GLY A 656 0.15 -7.04 23.18
C GLY A 656 -0.48 -7.30 24.55
N TYR A 657 -1.08 -8.49 24.75
CA TYR A 657 -1.57 -8.91 26.06
C TYR A 657 -0.42 -9.40 26.98
N TRP A 658 0.60 -10.05 26.40
CA TRP A 658 1.81 -10.47 27.13
C TRP A 658 2.47 -9.29 27.86
N ILE A 659 2.72 -8.19 27.16
CA ILE A 659 3.31 -6.98 27.76
C ILE A 659 2.37 -6.27 28.75
N SER A 660 1.08 -6.58 28.74
CA SER A 660 0.10 -6.02 29.68
C SER A 660 0.13 -6.71 31.04
N THR A 661 0.69 -7.93 31.14
CA THR A 661 0.68 -8.74 32.36
C THR A 661 1.36 -8.11 33.59
N PRO A 662 2.42 -7.29 33.49
CA PRO A 662 3.05 -6.70 34.67
C PRO A 662 2.26 -5.55 35.29
N ALA A 663 1.18 -5.09 34.65
CA ALA A 663 0.48 -3.88 35.04
C ALA A 663 -0.12 -3.92 36.44
N SER A 664 -0.18 -2.75 37.08
CA SER A 664 -0.98 -2.54 38.30
C SER A 664 -2.48 -2.55 37.99
N TYR A 665 -2.87 -2.05 36.81
CA TYR A 665 -4.26 -1.97 36.39
C TYR A 665 -4.38 -1.96 34.86
N ILE A 666 -5.36 -2.69 34.31
CA ILE A 666 -5.60 -2.84 32.88
C ILE A 666 -6.98 -2.29 32.52
N ILE A 667 -7.00 -1.25 31.69
CA ILE A 667 -8.22 -0.62 31.18
C ILE A 667 -8.31 -0.86 29.68
N ALA A 668 -9.50 -1.26 29.21
CA ALA A 668 -9.77 -1.42 27.79
C ALA A 668 -11.11 -0.79 27.38
N SER A 669 -11.18 -0.25 26.17
CA SER A 669 -12.47 0.12 25.58
C SER A 669 -13.39 -1.11 25.51
N PRO A 670 -14.72 -0.93 25.65
CA PRO A 670 -15.72 -1.97 25.39
C PRO A 670 -15.52 -2.71 24.07
N ASN A 671 -14.93 -2.05 23.07
CA ASN A 671 -14.70 -2.53 21.71
C ASN A 671 -13.26 -2.95 21.41
N THR A 672 -12.35 -2.88 22.39
CA THR A 672 -10.97 -3.37 22.21
C THR A 672 -10.96 -4.88 21.95
N LEU A 673 -10.15 -5.33 21.00
CA LEU A 673 -9.86 -6.75 20.80
C LEU A 673 -8.60 -7.15 21.57
N THR A 674 -8.74 -8.01 22.57
CA THR A 674 -7.65 -8.45 23.45
C THR A 674 -7.65 -9.98 23.63
N GLY A 675 -6.89 -10.50 24.59
CA GLY A 675 -6.67 -11.92 24.78
C GLY A 675 -5.77 -12.49 23.68
N SER A 676 -6.28 -13.44 22.89
CA SER A 676 -5.49 -14.24 21.95
C SER A 676 -4.27 -14.90 22.62
N ILE A 677 -4.45 -15.36 23.86
CA ILE A 677 -3.43 -16.04 24.65
C ILE A 677 -3.16 -17.39 23.99
N GLY A 678 -2.08 -17.47 23.23
CA GLY A 678 -1.75 -18.59 22.36
C GLY A 678 -0.54 -18.25 21.49
N ILE A 679 0.15 -19.27 21.00
CA ILE A 679 1.45 -19.14 20.34
C ILE A 679 1.50 -20.02 19.09
N PHE A 680 2.18 -19.55 18.06
CA PHE A 680 2.39 -20.30 16.83
C PHE A 680 3.70 -19.91 16.16
N GLY A 681 4.18 -20.77 15.27
CA GLY A 681 5.27 -20.53 14.33
C GLY A 681 4.96 -21.18 12.99
N ILE A 682 5.39 -20.55 11.90
CA ILE A 682 5.23 -21.06 10.54
C ILE A 682 6.61 -21.05 9.88
N ILE A 683 7.00 -22.15 9.26
CA ILE A 683 8.21 -22.23 8.44
C ILE A 683 7.81 -22.84 7.10
N ASN A 684 8.24 -22.21 6.01
CA ASN A 684 8.07 -22.73 4.67
C ASN A 684 9.43 -23.14 4.10
N THR A 685 9.45 -24.23 3.34
CA THR A 685 10.61 -24.67 2.57
C THR A 685 10.20 -24.95 1.12
N ILE A 686 11.15 -24.79 0.20
CA ILE A 686 10.93 -24.77 -1.26
C ILE A 686 11.73 -25.86 -1.98
N GLU A 687 12.23 -26.87 -1.27
CA GLU A 687 13.06 -27.93 -1.83
C GLU A 687 12.35 -28.67 -2.98
N ASN A 688 11.07 -28.98 -2.83
CA ASN A 688 10.29 -29.66 -3.87
C ASN A 688 9.94 -28.73 -5.04
N THR A 689 9.84 -27.41 -4.78
CA THR A 689 9.68 -26.39 -5.83
C THR A 689 10.93 -26.35 -6.70
N LEU A 690 12.10 -26.29 -6.07
CA LEU A 690 13.40 -26.27 -6.75
C LEU A 690 13.66 -27.59 -7.49
N GLU A 691 13.37 -28.73 -6.87
CA GLU A 691 13.47 -30.05 -7.50
C GLU A 691 12.64 -30.11 -8.79
N SER A 692 11.44 -29.53 -8.80
CA SER A 692 10.57 -29.53 -9.97
C SER A 692 11.10 -28.75 -11.18
N ILE A 693 12.11 -27.90 -10.97
CA ILE A 693 12.80 -27.14 -12.03
C ILE A 693 14.27 -27.57 -12.16
N GLY A 694 14.65 -28.70 -11.59
CA GLY A 694 15.99 -29.29 -11.70
C GLY A 694 17.06 -28.64 -10.82
N ILE A 695 16.68 -27.88 -9.79
CA ILE A 695 17.61 -27.27 -8.83
C ILE A 695 17.63 -28.08 -7.53
N TYR A 696 18.84 -28.43 -7.07
CA TYR A 696 19.06 -29.24 -5.88
C TYR A 696 19.99 -28.52 -4.89
N SER A 697 19.86 -28.84 -3.60
CA SER A 697 20.74 -28.33 -2.54
C SER A 697 21.37 -29.50 -1.79
N ASP A 698 22.70 -29.61 -1.84
CA ASP A 698 23.46 -30.66 -1.17
C ASP A 698 24.67 -30.09 -0.40
N GLY A 699 25.19 -30.86 0.56
CA GLY A 699 26.24 -30.44 1.47
C GLY A 699 26.33 -31.31 2.72
N VAL A 700 27.38 -31.10 3.52
CA VAL A 700 27.64 -31.86 4.75
C VAL A 700 27.20 -31.07 5.98
N SER A 701 26.74 -31.77 7.01
CA SER A 701 26.40 -31.17 8.31
C SER A 701 26.93 -32.05 9.43
N THR A 702 27.42 -31.43 10.49
CA THR A 702 27.87 -32.13 11.71
C THR A 702 26.71 -32.63 12.57
N SER A 703 25.51 -32.12 12.33
CA SER A 703 24.27 -32.47 13.02
C SER A 703 23.07 -32.16 12.13
N PRO A 704 21.97 -32.95 12.18
CA PRO A 704 20.73 -32.60 11.51
C PRO A 704 20.24 -31.19 11.88
N LEU A 705 20.46 -30.74 13.12
CA LEU A 705 20.05 -29.40 13.57
C LEU A 705 20.84 -28.26 12.92
N ALA A 706 22.00 -28.53 12.33
CA ALA A 706 22.75 -27.55 11.54
C ALA A 706 22.24 -27.46 10.09
N ASN A 707 21.45 -28.44 9.64
CA ASN A 707 20.98 -28.56 8.27
C ASN A 707 19.61 -27.89 8.06
N ILE A 708 19.49 -26.62 8.47
CA ILE A 708 18.26 -25.83 8.37
C ILE A 708 18.43 -24.76 7.28
N ALA A 709 17.69 -24.90 6.19
CA ALA A 709 17.66 -23.91 5.11
C ALA A 709 16.29 -23.91 4.44
N ILE A 710 15.87 -22.79 3.86
CA ILE A 710 14.62 -22.71 3.09
C ILE A 710 14.61 -23.66 1.89
N THR A 711 15.78 -24.00 1.36
CA THR A 711 15.97 -24.89 0.20
C THR A 711 16.06 -26.37 0.57
N ARG A 712 15.83 -26.72 1.84
CA ARG A 712 15.94 -28.09 2.34
C ARG A 712 14.74 -28.47 3.18
N LYS A 713 14.42 -29.76 3.16
CA LYS A 713 13.42 -30.34 4.06
C LYS A 713 13.90 -30.18 5.51
N LEU A 714 13.00 -29.73 6.38
CA LEU A 714 13.34 -29.56 7.80
C LEU A 714 13.58 -30.92 8.49
N PRO A 715 14.67 -31.06 9.26
CA PRO A 715 14.93 -32.28 10.05
C PRO A 715 13.85 -32.55 11.10
N ILE A 716 13.52 -33.83 11.34
CA ILE A 716 12.50 -34.22 12.31
C ILE A 716 12.86 -33.78 13.74
N GLU A 717 14.14 -33.76 14.08
CA GLU A 717 14.67 -33.28 15.36
C GLU A 717 14.38 -31.79 15.54
N PHE A 718 14.55 -31.00 14.47
CA PHE A 718 14.22 -29.58 14.49
C PHE A 718 12.71 -29.36 14.62
N LEU A 719 11.88 -30.12 13.90
CA LEU A 719 10.42 -30.05 14.01
C LEU A 719 9.96 -30.34 15.45
N LYS A 720 10.49 -31.40 16.08
CA LYS A 720 10.18 -31.74 17.48
C LYS A 720 10.65 -30.65 18.45
N LYS A 721 11.86 -30.12 18.27
CA LYS A 721 12.40 -29.02 19.07
C LYS A 721 11.50 -27.78 18.99
N MET A 722 11.05 -27.42 17.78
CA MET A 722 10.16 -26.28 17.57
C MET A 722 8.80 -26.48 18.23
N GLN A 723 8.20 -27.67 18.11
CA GLN A 723 6.92 -27.97 18.78
C GLN A 723 7.05 -27.89 20.31
N LEU A 724 8.11 -28.48 20.89
CA LEU A 724 8.39 -28.37 22.34
C LEU A 724 8.59 -26.92 22.79
N THR A 725 9.26 -26.10 21.97
CA THR A 725 9.45 -24.68 22.24
C THR A 725 8.14 -23.92 22.26
N VAL A 726 7.24 -24.22 21.32
CA VAL A 726 5.90 -23.61 21.23
C VAL A 726 5.03 -24.06 22.42
N GLU A 727 5.09 -25.32 22.83
CA GLU A 727 4.38 -25.82 24.01
C GLU A 727 4.86 -25.15 25.30
N ASN A 728 6.17 -25.05 25.49
CA ASN A 728 6.76 -24.34 26.61
C ASN A 728 6.40 -22.85 26.60
N GLY A 729 6.46 -22.20 25.43
CA GLY A 729 6.06 -20.81 25.28
C GLY A 729 4.59 -20.57 25.63
N TYR A 730 3.70 -21.50 25.28
CA TYR A 730 2.29 -21.43 25.68
C TYR A 730 2.12 -21.58 27.19
N HIS A 731 2.78 -22.56 27.80
CA HIS A 731 2.77 -22.77 29.24
C HIS A 731 3.24 -21.52 30.00
N ASN A 732 4.34 -20.92 29.56
CA ASN A 732 4.84 -19.66 30.11
C ASN A 732 3.83 -18.53 29.97
N PHE A 733 3.15 -18.42 28.83
CA PHE A 733 2.11 -17.42 28.65
C PHE A 733 0.96 -17.62 29.64
N LEU A 734 0.47 -18.86 29.80
CA LEU A 734 -0.56 -19.17 30.77
C LEU A 734 -0.14 -18.82 32.19
N MET A 735 1.10 -19.13 32.56
CA MET A 735 1.67 -18.83 33.87
C MET A 735 1.73 -17.31 34.13
N LEU A 736 2.22 -16.52 33.18
CA LEU A 736 2.28 -15.06 33.31
C LEU A 736 0.88 -14.45 33.48
N VAL A 737 -0.10 -14.93 32.73
CA VAL A 737 -1.49 -14.47 32.85
C VAL A 737 -2.11 -14.95 34.16
N ALA A 738 -1.87 -16.20 34.56
CA ALA A 738 -2.35 -16.78 35.80
C ALA A 738 -1.86 -15.97 37.02
N GLN A 739 -0.56 -15.67 37.07
CA GLN A 739 0.06 -14.87 38.12
C GLN A 739 -0.49 -13.44 38.14
N SER A 740 -0.54 -12.76 37.00
CA SER A 740 -0.99 -11.36 36.92
C SER A 740 -2.47 -11.15 37.18
N ARG A 741 -3.31 -12.15 36.86
CA ARG A 741 -4.77 -12.05 36.98
C ARG A 741 -5.34 -12.85 38.16
N HIS A 742 -4.48 -13.36 39.04
CA HIS A 742 -4.84 -14.17 40.21
C HIS A 742 -5.74 -15.37 39.84
N LYS A 743 -5.31 -16.13 38.84
CA LYS A 743 -6.00 -17.33 38.33
C LYS A 743 -5.07 -18.53 38.33
N THR A 744 -5.64 -19.72 38.22
CA THR A 744 -4.88 -20.94 37.92
C THR A 744 -4.58 -21.04 36.43
N ILE A 745 -3.51 -21.76 36.07
CA ILE A 745 -3.15 -22.05 34.67
C ILE A 745 -4.34 -22.70 33.93
N THR A 746 -5.06 -23.62 34.58
CA THR A 746 -6.22 -24.31 34.00
C THR A 746 -7.38 -23.36 33.71
N GLU A 747 -7.65 -22.38 34.59
CA GLU A 747 -8.67 -21.36 34.33
C GLU A 747 -8.29 -20.46 33.16
N VAL A 748 -7.02 -20.05 33.09
CA VAL A 748 -6.52 -19.25 31.96
C VAL A 748 -6.59 -20.05 30.67
N ASP A 749 -6.23 -21.34 30.68
CA ASP A 749 -6.29 -22.20 29.50
C ASP A 749 -7.71 -22.29 28.91
N ARG A 750 -8.74 -22.43 29.76
CA ARG A 750 -10.16 -22.45 29.34
C ARG A 750 -10.60 -21.19 28.60
N ILE A 751 -10.03 -20.03 28.94
CA ILE A 751 -10.31 -18.75 28.28
C ILE A 751 -9.20 -18.34 27.29
N GLY A 752 -8.15 -19.14 27.18
CA GLY A 752 -6.98 -18.95 26.34
C GLY A 752 -7.16 -19.63 25.00
N GLN A 753 -6.26 -20.57 24.66
CA GLN A 753 -6.33 -21.35 23.42
C GLN A 753 -6.33 -20.50 22.14
N GLY A 754 -5.72 -19.31 22.20
CA GLY A 754 -5.64 -18.35 21.10
C GLY A 754 -6.91 -17.50 20.90
N HIS A 755 -7.92 -17.62 21.76
CA HIS A 755 -9.21 -16.97 21.59
C HIS A 755 -9.12 -15.44 21.76
N VAL A 756 -9.61 -14.69 20.77
CA VAL A 756 -9.72 -13.22 20.83
C VAL A 756 -10.98 -12.84 21.60
N TRP A 757 -10.88 -11.93 22.55
CA TRP A 757 -12.00 -11.42 23.33
C TRP A 757 -12.19 -9.93 23.08
N ILE A 758 -13.44 -9.50 22.91
CA ILE A 758 -13.77 -8.07 22.96
C ILE A 758 -13.70 -7.57 24.41
N GLY A 759 -13.41 -6.29 24.65
CA GLY A 759 -13.18 -5.73 25.99
C GLY A 759 -14.26 -6.09 27.01
N THR A 760 -15.54 -6.02 26.61
CA THR A 760 -16.66 -6.44 27.48
C THR A 760 -16.62 -7.92 27.89
N ASP A 761 -16.16 -8.82 27.03
CA ASP A 761 -15.96 -10.24 27.37
C ASP A 761 -14.69 -10.47 28.19
N ALA A 762 -13.63 -9.69 27.91
CA ALA A 762 -12.37 -9.75 28.64
C ALA A 762 -12.54 -9.36 30.11
N LEU A 763 -13.36 -8.33 30.40
CA LEU A 763 -13.70 -7.94 31.78
C LEU A 763 -14.40 -9.08 32.51
N LYS A 764 -15.44 -9.68 31.90
CA LYS A 764 -16.19 -10.81 32.49
C LYS A 764 -15.31 -12.04 32.76
N LYS A 765 -14.22 -12.17 32.02
CA LYS A 765 -13.23 -13.25 32.17
C LYS A 765 -12.10 -12.90 33.13
N GLY A 766 -12.06 -11.68 33.66
CA GLY A 766 -10.98 -11.20 34.53
C GLY A 766 -9.65 -11.01 33.81
N LEU A 767 -9.66 -10.83 32.49
CA LEU A 767 -8.45 -10.54 31.70
C LEU A 767 -8.08 -9.04 31.76
N ILE A 768 -9.02 -8.17 32.10
CA ILE A 768 -8.82 -6.74 32.34
C ILE A 768 -9.53 -6.34 33.64
N ASP A 769 -9.21 -5.17 34.17
CA ASP A 769 -9.75 -4.67 35.44
C ASP A 769 -10.97 -3.77 35.25
N GLN A 770 -11.00 -2.98 34.17
CA GLN A 770 -12.06 -2.01 33.95
C GLN A 770 -12.30 -1.75 32.45
N LEU A 771 -13.56 -1.44 32.13
CA LEU A 771 -13.92 -0.83 30.85
C LEU A 771 -13.76 0.69 30.93
N GLY A 772 -13.10 1.28 29.95
CA GLY A 772 -12.84 2.71 29.93
C GLY A 772 -12.01 3.14 28.72
N ASP A 773 -11.59 4.39 28.74
CA ASP A 773 -10.75 4.98 27.70
C ASP A 773 -9.41 5.49 28.28
N PHE A 774 -8.76 6.40 27.57
CA PHE A 774 -7.46 6.92 27.98
C PHE A 774 -7.55 7.85 29.20
N ASP A 775 -8.65 8.58 29.39
CA ASP A 775 -8.81 9.43 30.57
C ASP A 775 -8.87 8.60 31.85
N ASP A 776 -9.57 7.47 31.80
CA ASP A 776 -9.64 6.54 32.94
C ASP A 776 -8.25 6.00 33.30
N ALA A 777 -7.41 5.75 32.29
CA ALA A 777 -6.03 5.33 32.50
C ALA A 777 -5.19 6.43 33.17
N VAL A 778 -5.37 7.68 32.75
CA VAL A 778 -4.71 8.85 33.35
C VAL A 778 -5.16 9.05 34.79
N HIS A 779 -6.47 9.01 35.05
CA HIS A 779 -7.01 9.15 36.40
C HIS A 779 -6.53 8.03 37.32
N LYS A 780 -6.52 6.78 36.83
CA LYS A 780 -6.01 5.64 37.62
C LYS A 780 -4.51 5.76 37.89
N ALA A 781 -3.72 6.26 36.93
CA ALA A 781 -2.30 6.51 37.13
C ALA A 781 -2.04 7.57 38.20
N ALA A 782 -2.78 8.67 38.17
CA ALA A 782 -2.71 9.71 39.20
C ALA A 782 -3.14 9.20 40.58
N GLU A 783 -4.22 8.44 40.65
CA GLU A 783 -4.73 7.81 41.88
C GLU A 783 -3.68 6.89 42.52
N LEU A 784 -3.12 5.95 41.75
CA LEU A 784 -2.13 5.00 42.26
C LEU A 784 -0.78 5.66 42.61
N ALA A 785 -0.47 6.80 42.01
CA ALA A 785 0.73 7.59 42.32
C ALA A 785 0.50 8.68 43.39
N ASN A 786 -0.71 8.78 43.95
CA ASN A 786 -1.12 9.81 44.91
C ASN A 786 -0.87 11.25 44.42
N LEU A 787 -1.20 11.54 43.15
CA LEU A 787 -1.04 12.86 42.53
C LEU A 787 -2.36 13.63 42.52
N SER A 788 -2.41 14.78 43.20
CA SER A 788 -3.57 15.68 43.20
C SER A 788 -3.59 16.62 41.99
N ASN A 789 -2.42 17.04 41.51
CA ASN A 789 -2.21 17.76 40.26
C ASN A 789 -1.16 17.02 39.45
N TYR A 790 -1.43 16.75 38.18
CA TYR A 790 -0.54 16.01 37.31
C TYR A 790 -0.54 16.55 35.89
N GLN A 791 0.58 16.38 35.22
CA GLN A 791 0.72 16.56 33.77
C GLN A 791 1.21 15.25 33.16
N ILE A 792 0.94 15.07 31.87
CA ILE A 792 1.33 13.89 31.11
C ILE A 792 2.53 14.26 30.24
N LYS A 793 3.51 13.37 30.15
CA LYS A 793 4.72 13.49 29.33
C LYS A 793 4.73 12.48 28.19
#